data_AF-A0AA37JHB3-F1
#
_entry.id   AF-A0AA37JHB3-F1
#
_cell.length_a   1.000
_cell.length_b   1.000
_cell.length_c   1.000
_cell.angle_alpha   90.00
_cell.angle_beta   90.00
_cell.angle_gamma   90.00
#
_symmetry.space_group_name_H-M   'P 1'
#
loop_
_entity.id
_entity.type
_entity.pdbx_description
1 polymer ?
#
loop_
_entity_poly.entity_id
_entity_poly.type
_entity_poly.pdbx_seq_one_letter_code
_entity_poly.pdbx_strand_id
1 'polypeptide(L)'
;MIQITEMTNNRVTISWEKYPDADGYEIFWSDRELQPEQYRLLETVPVPCTAYTLERSTHVPHYLAVRPVKAGKAAGEFMMVRTPVHFIREEQIERLNRGLAAVKTERGVFLTWRMLLCEVCGYSEEAGGMTGADYRIYRNDRAVALVTDSTNYLDEAGKPGDVYTVAPVLNGEEGPACEPVDVWEREYLDIPIQKPEDGVTPRGERYTYSANDMSVSDVDGDGEYEYLVKWDPSNSHDVSIKGYTGRCYIDCYKLNGRLLWRLDMGENIRAGAHYTQFICYDFNGDGRGEMAVKTAPGTKMTVYGPDGRPEREFYITMPEEDIRRGYSHEDSYVCSAGDYYEHLIDLFMGWRELPEVVNGQWPDTLEACFGIPERYEYPLRRESAGALADYFLDVYAVERSPKNDLRRFEGFIYEGPEYLTMFGGNGEELETVPFPFPREDDGLRWGDYAMNRIEPCNRVDRFLSGVAYLDGIRPYLIICRGYYTRSCLAAYDFFEGRFRETWKVDSGYVPMKNPFNDNPHDLTGSDPVYGTLAGQGNHSLSAADVDGDGCMEIIYGAACIDHDGSLLYSSYDRRPDGVIAKLGHGDAMHVADVDPDRPGLEIFNVFEGAEHVPYGYALRDAASGEAIFGAYAEEDLGRCMIGDVVPGVRGYQCWVNGVGIYDCKGNLLDTDTPGSNMSIRWSGDLTTQITDGSDYLHQKPTGVIRDWIHGVMLTPENTLTNNGTKGNPCLTADIFGDFREELLLRTADSSAIRIYINTEVTDHKLFTLMQDTQYRCSMAWQNNCYNQPGYPSFYYGSDMEFGWVLPYMKQKPVLYLAGDSTAQSYDCGDRPQAGWGELLLSYLDPGTAVKRGHREDCPFGQEVRYETRHFIVDNCAMAGRSSKTFLEEGRLEDIKRHLKEGDYLLIQFGHNDASASRAERYVPVEQFGDMLESYVRAARDCKAVPVLLSSICLYPCRENEEGEKGAIAAALPRYAEEMRRLAEREGIPYIDFGTVTGNLLKELSREETAGYYREDKVHLTEEGAGVFSCLAAEALKKVIARDKR
;
A
#
# COMPACT_ATOMS: atom_id res chain seq x y z
N MET A 1 -6.26 -15.25 35.48
CA MET A 1 -7.03 -15.03 34.23
C MET A 1 -6.50 -13.76 33.57
N ILE A 2 -6.35 -13.75 32.24
CA ILE A 2 -6.02 -12.57 31.42
C ILE A 2 -7.28 -12.11 30.67
N GLN A 3 -7.47 -10.81 30.48
CA GLN A 3 -8.64 -10.25 29.80
C GLN A 3 -8.34 -8.87 29.20
N ILE A 4 -9.11 -8.49 28.17
CA ILE A 4 -9.10 -7.14 27.60
C ILE A 4 -9.92 -6.23 28.52
N THR A 5 -9.38 -5.06 28.85
CA THR A 5 -10.06 -4.06 29.71
C THR A 5 -10.42 -2.78 28.99
N GLU A 6 -9.71 -2.45 27.91
CA GLU A 6 -9.97 -1.28 27.06
C GLU A 6 -9.47 -1.59 25.65
N MET A 7 -10.16 -1.05 24.64
CA MET A 7 -9.72 -1.13 23.25
C MET A 7 -10.22 0.11 22.52
N THR A 8 -9.33 0.76 21.77
CA THR A 8 -9.64 1.87 20.85
C THR A 8 -9.09 1.50 19.47
N ASN A 9 -9.29 2.36 18.47
CA ASN A 9 -8.73 2.13 17.12
C ASN A 9 -7.21 1.91 17.11
N ASN A 10 -6.47 2.48 18.07
CA ASN A 10 -5.00 2.50 18.01
C ASN A 10 -4.34 1.83 19.22
N ARG A 11 -5.12 1.23 20.12
CA ARG A 11 -4.56 0.50 21.26
C ARG A 11 -5.50 -0.53 21.87
N VAL A 12 -4.89 -1.48 22.56
CA VAL A 12 -5.57 -2.45 23.40
C VAL A 12 -4.90 -2.54 24.77
N THR A 13 -5.70 -2.46 25.83
CA THR A 13 -5.24 -2.67 27.20
C THR A 13 -5.72 -4.02 27.71
N ILE A 14 -4.78 -4.83 28.19
CA ILE A 14 -5.03 -6.12 28.85
C ILE A 14 -4.74 -6.02 30.33
N SER A 15 -5.41 -6.87 31.13
CA SER A 15 -5.10 -7.08 32.55
C SER A 15 -5.03 -8.57 32.88
N TRP A 16 -4.28 -8.91 33.92
CA TRP A 16 -4.16 -10.28 34.40
C TRP A 16 -4.12 -10.40 35.91
N GLU A 17 -4.54 -11.56 36.42
CA GLU A 17 -4.45 -11.87 37.85
C GLU A 17 -3.00 -12.07 38.29
N LYS A 18 -2.70 -11.64 39.52
CA LYS A 18 -1.37 -11.79 40.11
C LYS A 18 -1.00 -13.26 40.30
N TYR A 19 0.19 -13.64 39.84
CA TYR A 19 0.75 -14.97 40.04
C TYR A 19 1.49 -15.06 41.39
N PRO A 20 1.18 -16.01 42.29
CA PRO A 20 1.69 -16.05 43.67
C PRO A 20 3.22 -16.10 43.81
N ASP A 21 3.91 -16.70 42.84
CA ASP A 21 5.34 -17.00 42.92
C ASP A 21 6.23 -16.17 41.99
N ALA A 22 5.65 -15.26 41.21
CA ALA A 22 6.37 -14.41 40.27
C ALA A 22 7.03 -13.22 40.98
N ASP A 23 8.14 -12.72 40.43
CA ASP A 23 8.74 -11.42 40.74
C ASP A 23 8.66 -10.42 39.56
N GLY A 24 8.23 -10.88 38.38
CA GLY A 24 7.82 -10.06 37.24
C GLY A 24 6.94 -10.81 36.22
N TYR A 25 6.61 -10.14 35.12
CA TYR A 25 5.90 -10.70 33.98
C TYR A 25 6.59 -10.29 32.68
N GLU A 26 6.72 -11.21 31.76
CA GLU A 26 7.12 -10.95 30.37
C GLU A 26 5.87 -10.88 29.51
N ILE A 27 5.78 -9.85 28.65
CA ILE A 27 4.61 -9.56 27.82
C ILE A 27 5.02 -9.77 26.37
N PHE A 28 4.26 -10.59 25.65
CA PHE A 28 4.54 -10.95 24.28
C PHE A 28 3.36 -10.62 23.36
N TRP A 29 3.67 -10.39 22.09
CA TRP A 29 2.71 -10.01 21.06
C TRP A 29 2.98 -10.70 19.73
N SER A 30 1.91 -10.97 18.99
CA SER A 30 1.94 -11.33 17.58
C SER A 30 0.74 -10.72 16.83
N ASP A 31 0.96 -10.38 15.57
CA ASP A 31 -0.02 -10.02 14.55
C ASP A 31 -0.78 -11.24 13.97
N ARG A 32 -0.35 -12.46 14.32
CA ARG A 32 -0.88 -13.71 13.79
C ARG A 32 -0.90 -14.82 14.84
N GLU A 33 -1.53 -15.94 14.51
CA GLU A 33 -1.68 -17.07 15.43
C GLU A 33 -0.48 -18.01 15.33
N LEU A 34 0.47 -17.87 16.26
CA LEU A 34 1.67 -18.71 16.37
C LEU A 34 1.71 -19.48 17.70
N GLN A 35 2.74 -20.29 17.91
CA GLN A 35 3.04 -20.75 19.26
C GLN A 35 3.51 -19.56 20.13
N PRO A 36 3.13 -19.48 21.42
CA PRO A 36 3.48 -18.34 22.29
C PRO A 36 4.98 -18.05 22.37
N GLU A 37 5.83 -19.06 22.20
CA GLU A 37 7.29 -18.92 22.18
C GLU A 37 7.82 -18.16 20.96
N GLN A 38 7.04 -18.07 19.89
CA GLN A 38 7.35 -17.32 18.66
C GLN A 38 6.88 -15.86 18.75
N TYR A 39 6.11 -15.50 19.77
CA TYR A 39 5.62 -14.13 19.92
C TYR A 39 6.79 -13.20 20.26
N ARG A 40 6.71 -11.96 19.80
CA ARG A 40 7.69 -10.92 20.09
C ARG A 40 7.60 -10.52 21.55
N LEU A 41 8.69 -10.62 22.30
CA LEU A 41 8.78 -10.05 23.64
C LEU A 41 8.75 -8.51 23.52
N LEU A 42 7.75 -7.88 24.11
CA LEU A 42 7.60 -6.43 24.14
C LEU A 42 8.29 -5.83 25.35
N GLU A 43 7.98 -6.35 26.55
CA GLU A 43 8.48 -5.78 27.80
C GLU A 43 8.52 -6.82 28.93
N THR A 44 9.39 -6.58 29.93
CA THR A 44 9.35 -7.26 31.23
C THR A 44 8.96 -6.27 32.32
N VAL A 45 7.82 -6.48 32.97
CA VAL A 45 7.25 -5.59 34.01
C VAL A 45 7.31 -6.21 35.40
N PRO A 46 7.46 -5.43 36.49
CA PRO A 46 7.49 -5.96 37.86
C PRO A 46 6.09 -6.36 38.34
N VAL A 47 6.01 -7.24 39.35
CA VAL A 47 4.74 -7.78 39.91
C VAL A 47 3.62 -6.79 40.23
N PRO A 48 3.87 -5.55 40.70
CA PRO A 48 2.80 -4.59 40.91
C PRO A 48 2.03 -4.26 39.62
N CYS A 49 2.67 -4.39 38.46
CA CYS A 49 2.04 -4.22 37.16
C CYS A 49 1.24 -5.49 36.81
N THR A 50 -0.06 -5.31 36.64
CA THR A 50 -1.03 -6.36 36.27
C THR A 50 -1.89 -5.94 35.07
N ALA A 51 -1.42 -4.94 34.33
CA ALA A 51 -2.02 -4.44 33.11
C ALA A 51 -0.93 -3.93 32.15
N TYR A 52 -1.23 -3.96 30.86
CA TYR A 52 -0.36 -3.49 29.79
C TYR A 52 -1.20 -2.93 28.64
N THR A 53 -0.71 -1.86 28.01
CA THR A 53 -1.33 -1.25 26.83
C THR A 53 -0.41 -1.42 25.63
N LEU A 54 -0.91 -2.11 24.61
CA LEU A 54 -0.30 -2.22 23.29
C LEU A 54 -0.82 -1.07 22.42
N GLU A 55 0.07 -0.22 21.93
CA GLU A 55 -0.26 0.85 20.97
C GLU A 55 -0.07 0.30 19.55
N ARG A 56 -1.15 -0.23 18.97
CA ARG A 56 -1.22 -0.81 17.61
C ARG A 56 -2.65 -0.69 17.07
N SER A 57 -2.78 -0.65 15.76
CA SER A 57 -4.07 -0.58 15.08
C SER A 57 -4.93 -1.78 15.38
N THR A 58 -6.17 -1.58 15.78
CA THR A 58 -7.09 -2.68 16.13
C THR A 58 -8.01 -3.07 14.98
N HIS A 59 -7.66 -2.71 13.74
CA HIS A 59 -8.36 -3.17 12.53
C HIS A 59 -8.05 -4.64 12.18
N VAL A 60 -6.99 -5.19 12.76
CA VAL A 60 -6.63 -6.62 12.72
C VAL A 60 -6.65 -7.23 14.14
N PRO A 61 -6.88 -8.55 14.28
CA PRO A 61 -6.77 -9.22 15.56
C PRO A 61 -5.30 -9.27 16.03
N HIS A 62 -5.09 -9.04 17.32
CA HIS A 62 -3.78 -9.17 17.98
C HIS A 62 -3.78 -10.34 18.94
N TYR A 63 -2.63 -10.99 19.05
CA TYR A 63 -2.41 -12.14 19.92
C TYR A 63 -1.42 -11.77 21.01
N LEU A 64 -1.89 -11.71 22.26
CA LEU A 64 -1.11 -11.28 23.42
C LEU A 64 -0.89 -12.45 24.38
N ALA A 65 0.32 -12.52 24.94
CA ALA A 65 0.69 -13.51 25.93
C ALA A 65 1.40 -12.87 27.12
N VAL A 66 1.13 -13.36 28.32
CA VAL A 66 1.82 -12.94 29.55
C VAL A 66 2.41 -14.15 30.24
N ARG A 67 3.73 -14.15 30.45
CA ARG A 67 4.45 -15.22 31.16
C ARG A 67 4.92 -14.74 32.53
N PRO A 68 4.50 -15.38 33.64
CA PRO A 68 5.04 -15.06 34.96
C PRO A 68 6.50 -15.52 35.04
N VAL A 69 7.37 -14.65 35.58
CA VAL A 69 8.80 -14.96 35.76
C VAL A 69 9.23 -14.82 37.22
N LYS A 70 10.25 -15.60 37.59
CA LYS A 70 10.93 -15.55 38.89
C LYS A 70 12.43 -15.66 38.68
N ALA A 71 13.21 -14.69 39.15
CA ALA A 71 14.65 -14.64 38.97
C ALA A 71 15.10 -14.86 37.51
N GLY A 72 14.38 -14.23 36.56
CA GLY A 72 14.66 -14.30 35.12
C GLY A 72 14.32 -15.65 34.46
N LYS A 73 13.52 -16.50 35.11
CA LYS A 73 13.06 -17.79 34.54
C LYS A 73 11.54 -17.90 34.60
N ALA A 74 10.96 -18.66 33.69
CA ALA A 74 9.52 -18.96 33.70
C ALA A 74 9.10 -19.58 35.05
N ALA A 75 8.06 -19.00 35.66
CA ALA A 75 7.46 -19.44 36.92
C ALA A 75 6.08 -20.10 36.75
N GLY A 76 5.55 -20.09 35.53
CA GLY A 76 4.24 -20.64 35.15
C GLY A 76 4.04 -20.61 33.63
N GLU A 77 2.89 -21.09 33.19
CA GLU A 77 2.48 -21.11 31.78
C GLU A 77 2.09 -19.72 31.27
N PHE A 78 2.05 -19.56 29.94
CA PHE A 78 1.55 -18.36 29.30
C PHE A 78 0.05 -18.16 29.57
N MET A 79 -0.32 -16.93 29.89
CA MET A 79 -1.70 -16.48 29.87
C MET A 79 -1.96 -15.77 28.55
N MET A 80 -2.84 -16.32 27.72
CA MET A 80 -3.08 -15.84 26.35
C MET A 80 -4.40 -15.09 26.23
N VAL A 81 -4.43 -14.04 25.42
CA VAL A 81 -5.67 -13.38 24.99
C VAL A 81 -5.53 -12.98 23.52
N ARG A 82 -6.62 -13.12 22.77
CA ARG A 82 -6.72 -12.65 21.39
C ARG A 82 -7.73 -11.51 21.33
N THR A 83 -7.41 -10.44 20.62
CA THR A 83 -8.33 -9.33 20.43
C THR A 83 -9.32 -9.61 19.30
N PRO A 84 -10.58 -9.15 19.42
CA PRO A 84 -11.46 -9.10 18.25
C PRO A 84 -10.98 -8.02 17.27
N VAL A 85 -11.52 -8.04 16.04
CA VAL A 85 -11.40 -6.90 15.13
C VAL A 85 -12.22 -5.76 15.70
N HIS A 86 -11.54 -4.68 16.08
CA HIS A 86 -12.20 -3.53 16.67
C HIS A 86 -12.88 -2.71 15.60
N PHE A 87 -12.22 -2.28 14.53
CA PHE A 87 -12.82 -1.47 13.46
C PHE A 87 -12.45 -1.96 12.06
N ILE A 88 -13.14 -1.45 11.04
CA ILE A 88 -12.85 -1.76 9.65
C ILE A 88 -12.15 -0.54 9.07
N ARG A 89 -10.99 -0.77 8.46
CA ARG A 89 -10.24 0.24 7.74
C ARG A 89 -10.65 0.16 6.27
N GLU A 90 -11.08 1.29 5.71
CA GLU A 90 -11.45 1.41 4.29
C GLU A 90 -10.41 2.28 3.60
N GLU A 91 -9.35 1.65 3.13
CA GLU A 91 -8.32 2.31 2.35
C GLU A 91 -8.86 2.76 1.00
N GLN A 92 -8.43 3.95 0.55
CA GLN A 92 -8.66 4.41 -0.81
C GLN A 92 -7.91 3.48 -1.76
N ILE A 93 -8.62 2.88 -2.71
CA ILE A 93 -8.08 2.00 -3.75
C ILE A 93 -8.66 2.37 -5.11
N GLU A 94 -7.95 2.04 -6.19
CA GLU A 94 -8.41 2.29 -7.55
C GLU A 94 -9.63 1.43 -7.91
N ARG A 95 -10.56 2.01 -8.68
CA ARG A 95 -11.76 1.34 -9.18
C ARG A 95 -11.46 0.64 -10.49
N LEU A 96 -10.90 -0.56 -10.39
CA LEU A 96 -10.47 -1.32 -11.55
C LEU A 96 -11.61 -2.06 -12.25
N ASN A 97 -11.50 -2.14 -13.57
CA ASN A 97 -12.34 -3.02 -14.39
C ASN A 97 -11.90 -4.49 -14.24
N ARG A 98 -12.57 -5.40 -14.96
CA ARG A 98 -12.29 -6.85 -14.87
C ARG A 98 -10.89 -7.25 -15.32
N GLY A 99 -10.18 -6.41 -16.08
CA GLY A 99 -8.85 -6.72 -16.61
C GLY A 99 -8.83 -8.01 -17.44
N LEU A 100 -9.90 -8.32 -18.17
CA LEU A 100 -10.00 -9.57 -18.91
C LEU A 100 -8.97 -9.60 -20.05
N ALA A 101 -8.15 -10.64 -20.09
CA ALA A 101 -7.28 -10.95 -21.22
C ALA A 101 -7.62 -12.33 -21.80
N ALA A 102 -7.54 -12.45 -23.13
CA ALA A 102 -7.76 -13.69 -23.86
C ALA A 102 -6.57 -13.94 -24.79
N VAL A 103 -5.86 -15.05 -24.60
CA VAL A 103 -4.60 -15.34 -25.27
C VAL A 103 -4.66 -16.71 -25.91
N LYS A 104 -4.35 -16.78 -27.21
CA LYS A 104 -4.24 -18.05 -27.93
C LYS A 104 -3.06 -18.86 -27.40
N THR A 105 -3.30 -20.15 -27.16
CA THR A 105 -2.29 -21.15 -26.83
C THR A 105 -2.34 -22.31 -27.85
N GLU A 106 -1.44 -23.28 -27.73
CA GLU A 106 -1.49 -24.50 -28.55
C GLU A 106 -2.75 -25.36 -28.28
N ARG A 107 -3.33 -25.24 -27.08
CA ARG A 107 -4.45 -26.07 -26.61
C ARG A 107 -5.83 -25.40 -26.74
N GLY A 108 -5.89 -24.10 -27.01
CA GLY A 108 -7.14 -23.33 -27.04
C GLY A 108 -6.90 -21.86 -26.76
N VAL A 109 -7.85 -21.20 -26.12
CA VAL A 109 -7.71 -19.81 -25.65
C VAL A 109 -7.63 -19.80 -24.13
N PHE A 110 -6.52 -19.31 -23.61
CA PHE A 110 -6.33 -19.01 -22.20
C PHE A 110 -6.99 -17.67 -21.88
N LEU A 111 -7.75 -17.63 -20.79
CA LEU A 111 -8.44 -16.45 -20.30
C LEU A 111 -7.96 -16.18 -18.89
N THR A 112 -7.82 -14.92 -18.53
CA THR A 112 -7.49 -14.51 -17.16
C THR A 112 -8.09 -13.15 -16.85
N TRP A 113 -8.49 -12.93 -15.60
CA TRP A 113 -9.17 -11.72 -15.16
C TRP A 113 -8.97 -11.47 -13.67
N ARG A 114 -9.27 -10.25 -13.22
CA ARG A 114 -9.07 -9.85 -11.83
C ARG A 114 -10.17 -10.43 -10.97
N MET A 115 -9.84 -10.91 -9.78
CA MET A 115 -10.77 -10.86 -8.65
C MET A 115 -10.60 -9.51 -7.97
N LEU A 116 -11.69 -8.77 -7.78
CA LEU A 116 -11.63 -7.50 -7.07
C LEU A 116 -11.75 -7.75 -5.56
N LEU A 117 -11.11 -6.93 -4.73
CA LEU A 117 -11.15 -7.02 -3.27
C LEU A 117 -12.58 -6.89 -2.73
N CYS A 118 -13.47 -6.17 -3.44
CA CYS A 118 -14.89 -6.10 -3.11
C CYS A 118 -15.64 -7.41 -3.36
N GLU A 119 -15.09 -8.34 -4.15
CA GLU A 119 -15.69 -9.63 -4.45
C GLU A 119 -15.26 -10.74 -3.49
N VAL A 120 -14.29 -10.46 -2.62
CA VAL A 120 -13.84 -11.37 -1.57
C VAL A 120 -14.91 -11.45 -0.48
N CYS A 121 -15.26 -12.68 -0.12
CA CYS A 121 -16.13 -12.95 1.03
C CYS A 121 -15.44 -13.86 2.06
N GLY A 122 -14.29 -14.47 1.78
CA GLY A 122 -13.59 -15.36 2.71
C GLY A 122 -12.35 -15.98 2.09
N TYR A 123 -11.91 -17.12 2.62
CA TYR A 123 -10.75 -17.88 2.15
C TYR A 123 -10.95 -19.39 2.37
N SER A 124 -10.15 -20.21 1.71
CA SER A 124 -10.09 -21.66 1.88
C SER A 124 -8.67 -22.15 1.67
N GLU A 125 -8.08 -22.73 2.72
CA GLU A 125 -6.75 -23.35 2.63
C GLU A 125 -6.79 -24.62 1.75
N GLU A 126 -7.88 -25.37 1.81
CA GLU A 126 -8.06 -26.60 1.00
C GLU A 126 -8.18 -26.28 -0.50
N ALA A 127 -8.87 -25.19 -0.85
CA ALA A 127 -8.98 -24.73 -2.23
C ALA A 127 -7.78 -23.90 -2.68
N GLY A 128 -6.84 -23.58 -1.78
CA GLY A 128 -5.68 -22.75 -2.08
C GLY A 128 -6.06 -21.36 -2.58
N GLY A 129 -6.99 -20.65 -1.91
CA GLY A 129 -7.47 -19.37 -2.44
C GLY A 129 -8.38 -18.55 -1.54
N MET A 130 -8.56 -17.29 -1.92
CA MET A 130 -9.66 -16.44 -1.48
C MET A 130 -10.98 -16.97 -2.08
N THR A 131 -12.06 -16.83 -1.33
CA THR A 131 -13.42 -17.22 -1.76
C THR A 131 -14.30 -16.00 -1.90
N GLY A 132 -15.36 -16.10 -2.71
CA GLY A 132 -16.17 -14.93 -3.07
C GLY A 132 -16.99 -15.19 -4.33
N ALA A 133 -16.97 -14.23 -5.25
CA ALA A 133 -17.63 -14.36 -6.55
C ALA A 133 -17.07 -15.55 -7.37
N ASP A 134 -17.98 -16.28 -8.02
CA ASP A 134 -17.67 -17.20 -9.12
C ASP A 134 -17.74 -16.43 -10.45
N TYR A 135 -17.38 -17.05 -11.58
CA TYR A 135 -17.30 -16.36 -12.87
C TYR A 135 -17.89 -17.17 -14.02
N ARG A 136 -18.91 -16.60 -14.68
CA ARG A 136 -19.46 -17.11 -15.93
C ARG A 136 -18.62 -16.61 -17.10
N ILE A 137 -18.15 -17.54 -17.92
CA ILE A 137 -17.37 -17.23 -19.12
C ILE A 137 -18.27 -17.32 -20.33
N TYR A 138 -18.25 -16.29 -21.16
CA TYR A 138 -18.96 -16.24 -22.43
C TYR A 138 -17.98 -16.19 -23.59
N ARG A 139 -18.27 -16.98 -24.63
CA ARG A 139 -17.62 -16.92 -25.93
C ARG A 139 -18.66 -16.60 -26.99
N ASN A 140 -18.52 -15.49 -27.70
CA ASN A 140 -19.48 -15.02 -28.72
C ASN A 140 -20.93 -15.06 -28.18
N ASP A 141 -21.14 -14.44 -27.01
CA ASP A 141 -22.42 -14.37 -26.27
C ASP A 141 -23.00 -15.72 -25.83
N ARG A 142 -22.21 -16.81 -25.82
CA ARG A 142 -22.63 -18.12 -25.32
C ARG A 142 -21.83 -18.51 -24.10
N ALA A 143 -22.51 -18.83 -23.01
CA ALA A 143 -21.86 -19.35 -21.81
C ALA A 143 -21.11 -20.66 -22.14
N VAL A 144 -19.83 -20.72 -21.77
CA VAL A 144 -18.95 -21.88 -21.99
C VAL A 144 -18.48 -22.52 -20.68
N ALA A 145 -18.36 -21.75 -19.60
CA ALA A 145 -17.90 -22.24 -18.30
C ALA A 145 -18.47 -21.45 -17.12
N LEU A 146 -18.45 -22.07 -15.94
CA LEU A 146 -18.55 -21.43 -14.63
C LEU A 146 -17.29 -21.80 -13.84
N VAL A 147 -16.47 -20.82 -13.52
CA VAL A 147 -15.20 -20.98 -12.81
C VAL A 147 -15.38 -20.53 -11.37
N THR A 148 -15.01 -21.37 -10.40
CA THR A 148 -15.28 -21.14 -8.97
C THR A 148 -14.00 -21.05 -8.14
N ASP A 149 -12.95 -21.70 -8.61
CA ASP A 149 -11.68 -21.98 -7.93
C ASP A 149 -10.52 -21.08 -8.36
N SER A 150 -10.59 -20.42 -9.52
CA SER A 150 -9.56 -19.48 -9.97
C SER A 150 -10.17 -18.24 -10.63
N THR A 151 -9.31 -17.37 -11.18
CA THR A 151 -9.70 -16.31 -12.11
C THR A 151 -9.01 -16.42 -13.46
N ASN A 152 -8.81 -17.66 -13.90
CA ASN A 152 -8.40 -18.00 -15.25
C ASN A 152 -9.18 -19.19 -15.81
N TYR A 153 -9.08 -19.42 -17.11
CA TYR A 153 -9.75 -20.54 -17.76
C TYR A 153 -9.09 -20.87 -19.10
N LEU A 154 -8.90 -22.16 -19.40
CA LEU A 154 -8.50 -22.63 -20.73
C LEU A 154 -9.72 -23.14 -21.50
N ASP A 155 -10.19 -22.36 -22.48
CA ASP A 155 -11.22 -22.79 -23.43
C ASP A 155 -10.58 -23.57 -24.59
N GLU A 156 -10.56 -24.89 -24.50
CA GLU A 156 -9.98 -25.78 -25.53
C GLU A 156 -10.71 -25.69 -26.89
N ALA A 157 -11.95 -25.19 -26.91
CA ALA A 157 -12.71 -25.00 -28.15
C ALA A 157 -12.55 -23.58 -28.75
N GLY A 158 -11.89 -22.68 -28.01
CA GLY A 158 -11.62 -21.31 -28.39
C GLY A 158 -10.66 -21.22 -29.58
N LYS A 159 -10.80 -20.16 -30.38
CA LYS A 159 -10.02 -19.95 -31.60
C LYS A 159 -9.84 -18.46 -31.89
N PRO A 160 -8.82 -18.11 -32.69
CA PRO A 160 -8.66 -16.73 -33.17
C PRO A 160 -9.95 -16.16 -33.78
N GLY A 161 -10.30 -14.94 -33.37
CA GLY A 161 -11.51 -14.24 -33.80
C GLY A 161 -12.77 -14.54 -32.97
N ASP A 162 -12.69 -15.43 -31.98
CA ASP A 162 -13.69 -15.46 -30.91
C ASP A 162 -13.54 -14.23 -30.01
N VAL A 163 -14.65 -13.83 -29.39
CA VAL A 163 -14.72 -12.71 -28.44
C VAL A 163 -15.20 -13.23 -27.09
N TYR A 164 -14.57 -12.76 -26.01
CA TYR A 164 -14.85 -13.23 -24.66
C TYR A 164 -15.34 -12.12 -23.74
N THR A 165 -16.28 -12.47 -22.87
CA THR A 165 -16.69 -11.65 -21.71
C THR A 165 -16.76 -12.53 -20.46
N VAL A 166 -16.61 -11.91 -19.29
CA VAL A 166 -16.70 -12.56 -17.98
C VAL A 166 -17.71 -11.82 -17.12
N ALA A 167 -18.65 -12.56 -16.54
CA ALA A 167 -19.63 -12.04 -15.60
C ALA A 167 -19.40 -12.64 -14.21
N PRO A 168 -19.34 -11.83 -13.13
CA PRO A 168 -19.31 -12.37 -11.78
C PRO A 168 -20.66 -13.04 -11.47
N VAL A 169 -20.62 -14.14 -10.75
CA VAL A 169 -21.79 -14.89 -10.27
C VAL A 169 -21.71 -14.93 -8.76
N LEU A 170 -22.70 -14.34 -8.10
CA LEU A 170 -22.79 -14.27 -6.64
C LEU A 170 -24.12 -14.90 -6.22
N ASN A 171 -24.07 -15.88 -5.32
CA ASN A 171 -25.26 -16.62 -4.86
C ASN A 171 -26.08 -17.26 -5.99
N GLY A 172 -25.43 -17.64 -7.08
CA GLY A 172 -26.08 -18.16 -8.29
C GLY A 172 -26.74 -17.10 -9.17
N GLU A 173 -26.74 -15.83 -8.77
CA GLU A 173 -27.19 -14.70 -9.56
C GLU A 173 -26.02 -14.11 -10.36
N GLU A 174 -26.24 -13.89 -11.65
CA GLU A 174 -25.22 -13.38 -12.56
C GLU A 174 -25.28 -11.85 -12.63
N GLY A 175 -24.14 -11.22 -12.40
CA GLY A 175 -23.95 -9.77 -12.57
C GLY A 175 -23.70 -9.38 -14.03
N PRO A 176 -23.49 -8.08 -14.31
CA PRO A 176 -23.15 -7.63 -15.64
C PRO A 176 -21.81 -8.21 -16.10
N ALA A 177 -21.77 -8.70 -17.34
CA ALA A 177 -20.53 -9.11 -17.99
C ALA A 177 -19.63 -7.87 -18.25
N CYS A 178 -18.32 -8.06 -18.19
CA CYS A 178 -17.37 -7.03 -18.60
C CYS A 178 -17.42 -6.78 -20.11
N GLU A 179 -16.74 -5.72 -20.57
CA GLU A 179 -16.60 -5.44 -21.99
C GLU A 179 -15.92 -6.60 -22.74
N PRO A 180 -16.31 -6.85 -24.00
CA PRO A 180 -15.76 -7.91 -24.82
C PRO A 180 -14.29 -7.67 -25.16
N VAL A 181 -13.48 -8.74 -25.09
CA VAL A 181 -12.09 -8.71 -25.51
C VAL A 181 -11.82 -9.69 -26.66
N ASP A 182 -10.95 -9.27 -27.56
CA ASP A 182 -10.44 -10.10 -28.66
C ASP A 182 -9.31 -11.01 -28.19
N VAL A 183 -9.19 -12.17 -28.85
CA VAL A 183 -8.09 -13.12 -28.60
C VAL A 183 -6.77 -12.61 -29.17
N TRP A 184 -5.76 -12.51 -28.33
CA TRP A 184 -4.38 -12.20 -28.71
C TRP A 184 -3.74 -13.40 -29.41
N GLU A 185 -3.00 -13.15 -30.49
CA GLU A 185 -2.33 -14.20 -31.25
C GLU A 185 -1.05 -14.73 -30.57
N ARG A 186 -0.54 -14.00 -29.58
CA ARG A 186 0.69 -14.28 -28.86
C ARG A 186 0.49 -13.97 -27.37
N GLU A 187 1.35 -14.55 -26.55
CA GLU A 187 1.50 -14.34 -25.10
C GLU A 187 1.99 -12.92 -24.72
N TYR A 188 1.85 -11.97 -25.63
CA TYR A 188 2.14 -10.56 -25.40
C TYR A 188 1.30 -9.64 -26.29
N LEU A 189 1.17 -8.39 -25.82
CA LEU A 189 0.61 -7.25 -26.55
C LEU A 189 1.71 -6.20 -26.76
N ASP A 190 1.72 -5.54 -27.91
CA ASP A 190 2.59 -4.38 -28.17
C ASP A 190 1.74 -3.09 -28.11
N ILE A 191 2.03 -2.20 -27.17
CA ILE A 191 1.55 -0.81 -27.15
C ILE A 191 2.44 0.00 -28.09
N PRO A 192 1.96 0.47 -29.26
CA PRO A 192 2.77 1.31 -30.12
C PRO A 192 3.00 2.67 -29.45
N ILE A 193 4.26 3.11 -29.39
CA ILE A 193 4.66 4.38 -28.76
C ILE A 193 5.34 5.30 -29.78
N GLN A 194 5.22 6.61 -29.55
CA GLN A 194 5.75 7.64 -30.45
C GLN A 194 7.15 8.07 -30.01
N LYS A 195 8.19 7.41 -30.51
CA LYS A 195 9.57 7.77 -30.21
C LYS A 195 9.87 9.25 -30.49
N PRO A 196 10.40 10.02 -29.50
CA PRO A 196 10.86 11.40 -29.72
C PRO A 196 11.96 11.48 -30.78
N GLU A 197 12.06 12.64 -31.43
CA GLU A 197 13.11 12.89 -32.41
C GLU A 197 14.51 12.91 -31.76
N ASP A 198 15.50 12.37 -32.47
CA ASP A 198 16.90 12.43 -32.07
C ASP A 198 17.39 13.89 -31.99
N GLY A 199 18.37 14.16 -31.12
CA GLY A 199 18.83 15.51 -30.85
C GLY A 199 20.34 15.69 -30.96
N VAL A 200 20.78 16.94 -30.74
CA VAL A 200 22.20 17.33 -30.71
C VAL A 200 22.43 18.25 -29.51
N THR A 201 23.45 17.96 -28.71
CA THR A 201 23.82 18.79 -27.55
C THR A 201 24.48 20.10 -28.00
N PRO A 202 24.63 21.11 -27.11
CA PRO A 202 25.38 22.33 -27.42
C PRO A 202 26.81 22.09 -27.91
N ARG A 203 27.42 20.93 -27.61
CA ARG A 203 28.75 20.53 -28.09
C ARG A 203 28.76 19.87 -29.47
N GLY A 204 27.60 19.69 -30.08
CA GLY A 204 27.46 19.00 -31.37
C GLY A 204 27.42 17.48 -31.27
N GLU A 205 27.26 16.91 -30.07
CA GLU A 205 27.11 15.46 -29.88
C GLU A 205 25.69 15.03 -30.20
N ARG A 206 25.54 14.00 -31.04
CA ARG A 206 24.24 13.42 -31.39
C ARG A 206 23.80 12.43 -30.33
N TYR A 207 22.51 12.43 -30.01
CA TYR A 207 21.90 11.43 -29.14
C TYR A 207 20.55 10.96 -29.72
N THR A 208 20.16 9.74 -29.34
CA THR A 208 18.87 9.14 -29.72
C THR A 208 18.05 8.80 -28.49
N TYR A 209 16.77 8.48 -28.64
CA TYR A 209 15.92 8.08 -27.52
C TYR A 209 15.67 6.56 -27.40
N SER A 210 15.48 6.09 -26.17
CA SER A 210 14.87 4.80 -25.86
C SER A 210 13.80 4.97 -24.80
N ALA A 211 12.72 4.20 -24.89
CA ALA A 211 11.78 4.08 -23.77
C ALA A 211 12.52 3.51 -22.55
N ASN A 212 12.11 3.88 -21.35
CA ASN A 212 12.86 3.58 -20.14
C ASN A 212 11.88 3.17 -19.02
N ASP A 213 12.09 3.64 -17.79
CA ASP A 213 11.22 3.34 -16.65
C ASP A 213 9.78 3.77 -16.90
N MET A 214 8.85 3.00 -16.36
CA MET A 214 7.42 3.26 -16.48
C MET A 214 6.72 3.30 -15.12
N SER A 215 5.51 3.87 -15.12
CA SER A 215 4.52 3.71 -14.05
C SER A 215 3.13 3.54 -14.69
N VAL A 216 2.13 3.22 -13.88
CA VAL A 216 0.73 3.04 -14.31
C VAL A 216 -0.21 3.79 -13.39
N SER A 217 -1.30 4.27 -13.97
CA SER A 217 -2.41 4.90 -13.23
C SER A 217 -3.66 4.92 -14.13
N ASP A 218 -4.84 4.77 -13.55
CA ASP A 218 -6.11 5.02 -14.26
C ASP A 218 -6.35 6.52 -14.30
N VAL A 219 -6.05 7.18 -15.43
CA VAL A 219 -5.98 8.64 -15.52
C VAL A 219 -7.31 9.30 -15.93
N ASP A 220 -8.29 8.51 -16.37
CA ASP A 220 -9.62 9.01 -16.76
C ASP A 220 -10.81 8.35 -16.03
N GLY A 221 -10.53 7.38 -15.17
CA GLY A 221 -11.48 6.75 -14.24
C GLY A 221 -12.33 5.67 -14.88
N ASP A 222 -11.83 5.02 -15.94
CA ASP A 222 -12.54 3.95 -16.66
C ASP A 222 -12.20 2.53 -16.15
N GLY A 223 -11.27 2.42 -15.19
CA GLY A 223 -10.82 1.19 -14.57
C GLY A 223 -9.77 0.40 -15.37
N GLU A 224 -9.30 0.93 -16.51
CA GLU A 224 -8.10 0.47 -17.22
C GLU A 224 -6.90 1.34 -16.83
N TYR A 225 -5.71 0.75 -16.79
CA TYR A 225 -4.49 1.53 -16.55
C TYR A 225 -4.00 2.20 -17.83
N GLU A 226 -3.58 3.46 -17.71
CA GLU A 226 -2.69 4.11 -18.66
C GLU A 226 -1.22 3.89 -18.29
N TYR A 227 -0.38 4.02 -19.30
CA TYR A 227 1.04 3.68 -19.27
C TYR A 227 1.86 4.96 -19.37
N LEU A 228 2.52 5.33 -18.27
CA LEU A 228 3.40 6.48 -18.21
C LEU A 228 4.82 6.06 -18.55
N VAL A 229 5.37 6.59 -19.63
CA VAL A 229 6.64 6.17 -20.23
C VAL A 229 7.67 7.29 -20.14
N LYS A 230 8.73 7.09 -19.36
CA LYS A 230 9.92 7.96 -19.40
C LYS A 230 10.74 7.64 -20.65
N TRP A 231 11.15 8.67 -21.37
CA TRP A 231 12.10 8.57 -22.48
C TRP A 231 13.48 9.03 -22.04
N ASP A 232 14.45 8.13 -22.17
CA ASP A 232 15.83 8.38 -21.79
C ASP A 232 16.68 8.63 -23.05
N PRO A 233 17.41 9.76 -23.12
CA PRO A 233 18.34 10.01 -24.22
C PRO A 233 19.60 9.14 -24.05
N SER A 234 20.22 8.72 -25.16
CA SER A 234 21.38 7.81 -25.17
C SER A 234 22.65 8.37 -24.51
N ASN A 235 22.64 9.66 -24.18
CA ASN A 235 23.68 10.38 -23.45
C ASN A 235 23.18 10.84 -22.07
N SER A 236 22.18 10.17 -21.49
CA SER A 236 21.86 10.31 -20.08
C SER A 236 23.07 9.95 -19.21
N HIS A 237 23.12 10.52 -18.01
CA HIS A 237 24.29 10.42 -17.16
C HIS A 237 23.90 10.02 -15.74
N ASP A 238 24.68 9.10 -15.16
CA ASP A 238 24.82 9.08 -13.70
C ASP A 238 25.33 10.45 -13.23
N VAL A 239 24.95 10.86 -12.02
CA VAL A 239 25.29 12.19 -11.51
C VAL A 239 26.81 12.41 -11.40
N SER A 240 27.61 11.34 -11.33
CA SER A 240 29.07 11.45 -11.29
C SER A 240 29.75 11.65 -12.66
N ILE A 241 28.97 11.59 -13.75
CA ILE A 241 29.45 11.67 -15.13
C ILE A 241 29.21 13.09 -15.66
N LYS A 242 30.24 13.71 -16.23
CA LYS A 242 30.18 15.05 -16.84
C LYS A 242 29.68 15.00 -18.27
N GLY A 243 29.02 16.06 -18.71
CA GLY A 243 28.52 16.20 -20.07
C GLY A 243 27.08 16.69 -20.12
N TYR A 244 26.71 17.23 -21.28
CA TYR A 244 25.34 17.61 -21.60
C TYR A 244 24.50 16.36 -21.86
N THR A 245 23.28 16.34 -21.36
CA THR A 245 22.29 15.30 -21.70
C THR A 245 21.28 15.81 -22.72
N GLY A 246 20.63 14.90 -23.44
CA GLY A 246 19.37 15.24 -24.10
C GLY A 246 18.27 15.58 -23.10
N ARG A 247 17.13 16.05 -23.60
CA ARG A 247 15.95 16.33 -22.75
C ARG A 247 15.32 15.03 -22.26
N CYS A 248 14.77 15.03 -21.06
CA CYS A 248 13.91 13.96 -20.56
C CYS A 248 12.47 14.22 -21.02
N TYR A 249 11.73 13.18 -21.41
CA TYR A 249 10.29 13.26 -21.70
C TYR A 249 9.52 12.22 -20.87
N ILE A 250 8.28 12.54 -20.52
CA ILE A 250 7.31 11.59 -19.97
C ILE A 250 6.05 11.63 -20.85
N ASP A 251 5.64 10.48 -21.36
CA ASP A 251 4.41 10.32 -22.12
C ASP A 251 3.36 9.55 -21.33
N CYS A 252 2.08 9.76 -21.63
CA CYS A 252 0.99 8.91 -21.14
C CYS A 252 0.23 8.28 -22.32
N TYR A 253 0.14 6.95 -22.33
CA TYR A 253 -0.52 6.16 -23.38
C TYR A 253 -1.69 5.34 -22.82
N LYS A 254 -2.80 5.27 -23.57
CA LYS A 254 -3.81 4.21 -23.41
C LYS A 254 -3.25 2.87 -23.91
N LEU A 255 -3.83 1.75 -23.48
CA LEU A 255 -3.42 0.39 -23.89
C LEU A 255 -3.37 0.19 -25.42
N ASN A 256 -4.26 0.87 -26.15
CA ASN A 256 -4.31 0.84 -27.62
C ASN A 256 -3.22 1.67 -28.32
N GLY A 257 -2.31 2.31 -27.58
CA GLY A 257 -1.22 3.15 -28.10
C GLY A 257 -1.60 4.58 -28.44
N ARG A 258 -2.80 5.04 -28.05
CA ARG A 258 -3.16 6.46 -28.14
C ARG A 258 -2.34 7.25 -27.13
N LEU A 259 -1.50 8.15 -27.62
CA LEU A 259 -0.80 9.16 -26.83
C LEU A 259 -1.80 10.22 -26.33
N LEU A 260 -1.91 10.38 -25.02
CA LEU A 260 -2.76 11.39 -24.38
C LEU A 260 -2.01 12.71 -24.23
N TRP A 261 -0.77 12.67 -23.73
CA TRP A 261 0.06 13.85 -23.53
C TRP A 261 1.54 13.49 -23.46
N ARG A 262 2.40 14.49 -23.70
CA ARG A 262 3.87 14.47 -23.55
C ARG A 262 4.31 15.66 -22.70
N LEU A 263 5.03 15.37 -21.62
CA LEU A 263 5.76 16.33 -20.82
C LEU A 263 7.22 16.40 -21.29
N ASP A 264 7.63 17.55 -21.83
CA ASP A 264 9.04 17.91 -22.07
C ASP A 264 9.59 18.55 -20.78
N MET A 265 10.56 17.88 -20.14
CA MET A 265 11.13 18.38 -18.88
C MET A 265 11.97 19.66 -19.08
N GLY A 266 12.29 20.02 -20.32
CA GLY A 266 13.17 21.14 -20.65
C GLY A 266 14.65 20.82 -20.45
N GLU A 267 15.51 21.81 -20.62
CA GLU A 267 16.97 21.64 -20.49
C GLU A 267 17.48 21.78 -19.05
N ASN A 268 16.70 22.43 -18.18
CA ASN A 268 17.03 22.66 -16.77
C ASN A 268 16.78 21.45 -15.87
N ILE A 269 16.37 20.32 -16.44
CA ILE A 269 16.28 19.01 -15.80
C ILE A 269 17.20 18.06 -16.56
N ARG A 270 18.30 17.66 -15.90
CA ARG A 270 19.27 16.73 -16.46
C ARG A 270 18.69 15.31 -16.55
N ALA A 271 19.05 14.56 -17.58
CA ALA A 271 18.55 13.20 -17.79
C ALA A 271 19.49 12.15 -17.16
N GLY A 272 18.89 11.22 -16.41
CA GLY A 272 19.59 10.11 -15.75
C GLY A 272 18.76 9.54 -14.61
N ALA A 273 19.16 8.37 -14.13
CA ALA A 273 18.42 7.59 -13.13
C ALA A 273 18.07 8.39 -11.86
N HIS A 274 18.98 9.24 -11.39
CA HIS A 274 18.84 9.94 -10.11
C HIS A 274 18.12 11.29 -10.18
N TYR A 275 17.72 11.75 -11.37
CA TYR A 275 17.13 13.08 -11.56
C TYR A 275 15.60 13.07 -11.50
N THR A 276 14.95 12.55 -12.54
CA THR A 276 13.48 12.58 -12.66
C THR A 276 12.87 11.35 -12.01
N GLN A 277 12.25 11.56 -10.85
CA GLN A 277 11.39 10.59 -10.17
C GLN A 277 9.93 11.07 -10.34
N PHE A 278 9.08 10.27 -10.98
CA PHE A 278 7.70 10.67 -11.31
C PHE A 278 6.72 9.69 -10.64
N ILE A 279 5.80 10.21 -9.85
CA ILE A 279 4.91 9.39 -9.01
C ILE A 279 3.49 9.52 -9.50
N CYS A 280 2.87 8.38 -9.80
CA CYS A 280 1.54 8.28 -10.39
C CYS A 280 0.56 7.61 -9.44
N TYR A 281 -0.46 8.35 -9.02
CA TYR A 281 -1.45 7.90 -8.04
C TYR A 281 -2.68 8.82 -8.04
N ASP A 282 -3.85 8.32 -7.63
CA ASP A 282 -5.00 9.16 -7.29
C ASP A 282 -4.80 9.76 -5.89
N PHE A 283 -4.23 10.95 -5.80
CA PHE A 283 -3.95 11.63 -4.53
C PHE A 283 -5.16 12.38 -3.97
N ASN A 284 -6.15 12.71 -4.80
CA ASN A 284 -7.29 13.54 -4.37
C ASN A 284 -8.55 12.70 -4.05
N GLY A 285 -8.60 11.45 -4.50
CA GLY A 285 -9.68 10.50 -4.27
C GLY A 285 -10.88 10.63 -5.22
N ASP A 286 -10.72 11.30 -6.38
CA ASP A 286 -11.78 11.48 -7.37
C ASP A 286 -11.93 10.29 -8.35
N GLY A 287 -11.07 9.27 -8.20
CA GLY A 287 -11.04 8.09 -9.04
C GLY A 287 -10.22 8.25 -10.31
N ARG A 288 -9.40 9.30 -10.42
CA ARG A 288 -8.47 9.54 -11.55
C ARG A 288 -7.08 9.81 -10.99
N GLY A 289 -6.08 9.17 -11.59
CA GLY A 289 -4.69 9.35 -11.22
C GLY A 289 -4.10 10.69 -11.63
N GLU A 290 -3.27 11.25 -10.76
CA GLU A 290 -2.36 12.35 -11.05
C GLU A 290 -0.90 11.88 -11.19
N MET A 291 -0.05 12.78 -11.68
CA MET A 291 1.41 12.61 -11.69
C MET A 291 2.09 13.78 -10.99
N ALA A 292 2.85 13.49 -9.93
CA ALA A 292 3.74 14.43 -9.27
C ALA A 292 5.18 14.27 -9.78
N VAL A 293 5.84 15.37 -10.14
CA VAL A 293 7.24 15.33 -10.62
C VAL A 293 7.97 16.65 -10.35
N LYS A 294 9.28 16.56 -10.13
CA LYS A 294 10.17 17.73 -10.07
C LYS A 294 10.29 18.40 -11.44
N THR A 295 10.06 19.69 -11.51
CA THR A 295 10.10 20.49 -12.75
C THR A 295 10.98 21.73 -12.59
N ALA A 296 11.16 22.48 -13.69
CA ALA A 296 12.00 23.67 -13.73
C ALA A 296 11.51 24.64 -14.84
N PRO A 297 12.05 25.88 -14.92
CA PRO A 297 11.80 26.74 -16.07
C PRO A 297 12.12 26.00 -17.38
N GLY A 298 11.30 26.20 -18.41
CA GLY A 298 11.36 25.45 -19.67
C GLY A 298 10.56 24.14 -19.71
N THR A 299 10.08 23.59 -18.59
CA THR A 299 9.20 22.41 -18.59
C THR A 299 7.87 22.73 -19.30
N LYS A 300 7.48 21.90 -20.28
CA LYS A 300 6.35 22.16 -21.18
C LYS A 300 5.51 20.91 -21.42
N MET A 301 4.20 21.04 -21.25
CA MET A 301 3.22 20.01 -21.55
C MET A 301 2.66 20.15 -22.98
N THR A 302 2.46 19.01 -23.66
CA THR A 302 1.73 18.90 -24.93
C THR A 302 0.61 17.88 -24.78
N VAL A 303 -0.64 18.28 -24.95
CA VAL A 303 -1.82 17.39 -24.90
C VAL A 303 -2.28 17.08 -26.32
N TYR A 304 -2.58 15.81 -26.60
CA TYR A 304 -2.94 15.31 -27.92
C TYR A 304 -4.43 14.95 -28.01
N GLY A 305 -5.02 15.30 -29.15
CA GLY A 305 -6.39 14.92 -29.49
C GLY A 305 -6.52 13.43 -29.85
N PRO A 306 -7.75 12.91 -29.99
CA PRO A 306 -8.00 11.54 -30.44
C PRO A 306 -7.41 11.20 -31.83
N ASP A 307 -7.13 12.21 -32.66
CA ASP A 307 -6.50 12.04 -33.97
C ASP A 307 -4.96 12.01 -33.92
N GLY A 308 -4.38 12.09 -32.72
CA GLY A 308 -2.95 12.07 -32.46
C GLY A 308 -2.24 13.40 -32.73
N ARG A 309 -2.96 14.50 -32.96
CA ARG A 309 -2.36 15.83 -33.16
C ARG A 309 -2.29 16.62 -31.85
N PRO A 310 -1.25 17.46 -31.66
CA PRO A 310 -1.23 18.41 -30.55
C PRO A 310 -2.45 19.34 -30.57
N GLU A 311 -3.19 19.39 -29.47
CA GLU A 311 -4.34 20.29 -29.29
C GLU A 311 -4.02 21.47 -28.38
N ARG A 312 -3.19 21.24 -27.35
CA ARG A 312 -2.82 22.25 -26.36
C ARG A 312 -1.35 22.10 -25.96
N GLU A 313 -0.61 23.20 -25.95
CA GLU A 313 0.75 23.27 -25.42
C GLU A 313 0.85 24.42 -24.41
N PHE A 314 1.52 24.19 -23.28
CA PHE A 314 1.72 25.21 -22.26
C PHE A 314 2.95 24.88 -21.40
N TYR A 315 3.64 25.92 -20.92
CA TYR A 315 4.64 25.77 -19.86
C TYR A 315 3.95 25.63 -18.52
N ILE A 316 4.60 24.96 -17.57
CA ILE A 316 4.17 24.97 -16.16
C ILE A 316 4.08 26.41 -15.65
N THR A 317 3.26 26.62 -14.63
CA THR A 317 3.12 27.91 -13.98
C THR A 317 4.33 28.17 -13.09
N MET A 318 5.07 29.24 -13.40
CA MET A 318 6.15 29.72 -12.54
C MET A 318 5.58 30.46 -11.31
N PRO A 319 6.06 30.19 -10.08
CA PRO A 319 5.65 30.94 -8.89
C PRO A 319 5.84 32.45 -9.06
N GLU A 320 4.89 33.25 -8.58
CA GLU A 320 4.92 34.71 -8.79
C GLU A 320 6.19 35.40 -8.25
N GLU A 321 6.76 34.87 -7.17
CA GLU A 321 7.99 35.41 -6.60
C GLU A 321 9.17 35.26 -7.56
N ASP A 322 9.23 34.16 -8.28
CA ASP A 322 10.29 33.88 -9.26
C ASP A 322 10.14 34.75 -10.50
N ILE A 323 8.90 34.96 -10.96
CA ILE A 323 8.61 35.95 -12.01
C ILE A 323 9.06 37.35 -11.58
N ARG A 324 8.81 37.74 -10.32
CA ARG A 324 9.27 39.04 -9.78
C ARG A 324 10.79 39.13 -9.65
N ARG A 325 11.48 38.01 -9.45
CA ARG A 325 12.95 37.91 -9.45
C ARG A 325 13.55 37.93 -10.86
N GLY A 326 12.72 37.80 -11.90
CA GLY A 326 13.09 37.97 -13.30
C GLY A 326 13.33 36.67 -14.06
N TYR A 327 12.98 35.52 -13.48
CA TYR A 327 13.11 34.23 -14.15
C TYR A 327 12.08 34.07 -15.29
N SER A 328 12.42 33.32 -16.33
CA SER A 328 11.53 32.98 -17.44
C SER A 328 11.75 31.55 -17.95
N HIS A 329 10.80 31.01 -18.72
CA HIS A 329 10.93 29.66 -19.30
C HIS A 329 11.95 29.59 -20.45
N GLU A 330 12.50 30.72 -20.87
CA GLU A 330 13.56 30.82 -21.86
C GLU A 330 14.97 30.80 -21.23
N ASP A 331 15.07 30.85 -19.90
CA ASP A 331 16.35 30.78 -19.19
C ASP A 331 16.94 29.37 -19.22
N SER A 332 18.25 29.28 -19.44
CA SER A 332 19.05 28.06 -19.31
C SER A 332 20.05 28.21 -18.18
N TYR A 333 20.00 27.30 -17.22
CA TYR A 333 20.96 27.17 -16.12
C TYR A 333 21.92 26.00 -16.31
N VAL A 334 21.93 25.41 -17.51
CA VAL A 334 22.87 24.35 -17.88
C VAL A 334 24.26 24.94 -18.05
N CYS A 335 25.18 24.63 -17.14
CA CYS A 335 26.50 25.23 -17.12
C CYS A 335 27.38 24.72 -18.28
N SER A 336 28.14 25.64 -18.88
CA SER A 336 29.33 25.28 -19.65
C SER A 336 30.55 25.17 -18.74
N ALA A 337 31.65 24.60 -19.26
CA ALA A 337 32.93 24.60 -18.56
C ALA A 337 33.46 26.01 -18.24
N GLY A 338 33.09 27.01 -19.05
CA GLY A 338 33.42 28.41 -18.77
C GLY A 338 32.60 28.95 -17.59
N ASP A 339 31.31 28.65 -17.56
CA ASP A 339 30.40 29.13 -16.49
C ASP A 339 30.82 28.55 -15.14
N TYR A 340 31.17 27.26 -15.08
CA TYR A 340 31.67 26.65 -13.85
C TYR A 340 32.98 27.26 -13.35
N TYR A 341 33.90 27.63 -14.26
CA TYR A 341 35.13 28.31 -13.89
C TYR A 341 34.86 29.69 -13.28
N GLU A 342 33.93 30.44 -13.86
CA GLU A 342 33.51 31.75 -13.34
C GLU A 342 32.78 31.60 -11.99
N HIS A 343 31.92 30.59 -11.84
CA HIS A 343 31.28 30.24 -10.57
C HIS A 343 32.30 29.96 -9.45
N LEU A 344 33.37 29.20 -9.74
CA LEU A 344 34.44 28.98 -8.76
C LEU A 344 35.16 30.27 -8.35
N ILE A 345 35.37 31.19 -9.29
CA ILE A 345 35.97 32.51 -8.98
C ILE A 345 35.06 33.28 -8.02
N ASP A 346 33.76 33.31 -8.29
CA ASP A 346 32.79 34.03 -7.46
C ASP A 346 32.66 33.39 -6.07
N LEU A 347 32.58 32.06 -6.00
CA LEU A 347 32.63 31.29 -4.75
C LEU A 347 33.88 31.63 -3.93
N PHE A 348 35.06 31.67 -4.57
CA PHE A 348 36.32 31.95 -3.90
C PHE A 348 36.42 33.40 -3.43
N MET A 349 35.90 34.36 -4.20
CA MET A 349 35.79 35.75 -3.78
C MET A 349 34.92 35.90 -2.52
N GLY A 350 33.80 35.17 -2.46
CA GLY A 350 32.87 35.14 -1.34
C GLY A 350 33.27 34.24 -0.17
N TRP A 351 34.45 33.59 -0.19
CA TRP A 351 34.82 32.53 0.77
C TRP A 351 34.60 32.91 2.25
N ARG A 352 35.02 34.12 2.67
CA ARG A 352 34.89 34.58 4.07
C ARG A 352 33.48 34.99 4.47
N GLU A 353 32.54 34.99 3.54
CA GLU A 353 31.13 35.28 3.78
C GLU A 353 30.31 34.00 4.01
N LEU A 354 30.88 32.84 3.65
CA LEU A 354 30.22 31.54 3.86
C LEU A 354 29.99 31.30 5.37
N PRO A 355 28.80 30.86 5.78
CA PRO A 355 28.46 30.66 7.19
C PRO A 355 29.47 29.77 7.94
N GLU A 356 29.95 28.72 7.29
CA GLU A 356 30.91 27.75 7.82
C GLU A 356 32.31 28.33 8.01
N VAL A 357 32.69 29.37 7.26
CA VAL A 357 33.95 30.10 7.49
C VAL A 357 33.76 31.11 8.60
N VAL A 358 32.65 31.86 8.59
CA VAL A 358 32.33 32.88 9.61
C VAL A 358 32.23 32.28 11.01
N ASN A 359 31.69 31.06 11.14
CA ASN A 359 31.56 30.37 12.42
C ASN A 359 32.83 29.59 12.84
N GLY A 360 33.88 29.60 12.01
CA GLY A 360 35.16 28.94 12.27
C GLY A 360 35.16 27.43 12.07
N GLN A 361 34.13 26.86 11.43
CA GLN A 361 34.08 25.44 11.10
C GLN A 361 35.02 25.09 9.94
N TRP A 362 35.10 25.95 8.93
CA TRP A 362 36.03 25.85 7.80
C TRP A 362 37.21 26.80 7.95
N PRO A 363 38.35 26.54 7.29
CA PRO A 363 39.51 27.42 7.34
C PRO A 363 39.22 28.83 6.80
N ASP A 364 39.79 29.85 7.45
CA ASP A 364 39.66 31.27 7.07
C ASP A 364 40.18 31.61 5.66
N THR A 365 40.98 30.72 5.05
CA THR A 365 41.56 30.87 3.71
C THR A 365 41.48 29.57 2.90
N LEU A 366 41.38 29.70 1.58
CA LEU A 366 41.38 28.59 0.64
C LEU A 366 42.74 27.91 0.60
N GLU A 367 43.83 28.67 0.70
CA GLU A 367 45.18 28.11 0.81
C GLU A 367 45.31 27.14 1.99
N ALA A 368 44.71 27.47 3.14
CA ALA A 368 44.66 26.56 4.28
C ALA A 368 43.82 25.31 3.99
N CYS A 369 42.71 25.44 3.26
CA CYS A 369 41.93 24.28 2.80
C CYS A 369 42.75 23.36 1.89
N PHE A 370 43.57 23.94 1.02
CA PHE A 370 44.42 23.20 0.08
C PHE A 370 45.76 22.73 0.66
N GLY A 371 46.08 23.13 1.90
CA GLY A 371 47.33 22.77 2.56
C GLY A 371 48.58 23.50 2.01
N ILE A 372 48.41 24.68 1.42
CA ILE A 372 49.50 25.51 0.90
C ILE A 372 49.70 26.79 1.73
N PRO A 373 50.88 27.44 1.68
CA PRO A 373 51.09 28.71 2.36
C PRO A 373 50.16 29.80 1.80
N GLU A 374 49.65 30.68 2.68
CA GLU A 374 48.85 31.86 2.30
C GLU A 374 49.64 32.79 1.38
N ARG A 375 49.03 33.20 0.26
CA ARG A 375 49.68 34.02 -0.78
C ARG A 375 48.96 35.34 -1.04
N TYR A 376 47.68 35.42 -0.70
CA TYR A 376 46.81 36.54 -1.05
C TYR A 376 46.13 37.16 0.18
N GLU A 377 45.73 38.43 0.05
CA GLU A 377 44.92 39.12 1.04
C GLU A 377 43.43 38.92 0.75
N TYR A 378 42.63 38.77 1.81
CA TYR A 378 41.18 38.60 1.76
C TYR A 378 40.43 39.89 2.18
N PRO A 379 39.22 40.17 1.66
CA PRO A 379 38.49 39.39 0.65
C PRO A 379 39.23 39.35 -0.69
N LEU A 380 39.18 38.19 -1.37
CA LEU A 380 39.95 37.98 -2.58
C LEU A 380 39.47 38.91 -3.69
N ARG A 381 40.42 39.46 -4.45
CA ARG A 381 40.11 40.11 -5.72
C ARG A 381 39.98 39.05 -6.81
N ARG A 382 39.22 39.34 -7.85
CA ARG A 382 38.99 38.44 -9.00
C ARG A 382 40.28 37.81 -9.56
N GLU A 383 41.37 38.58 -9.67
CA GLU A 383 42.66 38.06 -10.16
C GLU A 383 43.25 37.00 -9.21
N SER A 384 43.23 37.24 -7.90
CA SER A 384 43.71 36.30 -6.90
C SER A 384 42.80 35.07 -6.77
N ALA A 385 41.48 35.27 -6.86
CA ALA A 385 40.50 34.18 -6.87
C ALA A 385 40.65 33.30 -8.13
N GLY A 386 40.85 33.92 -9.30
CA GLY A 386 41.16 33.21 -10.55
C GLY A 386 42.44 32.37 -10.46
N ALA A 387 43.51 32.91 -9.86
CA ALA A 387 44.74 32.17 -9.64
C ALA A 387 44.56 30.97 -8.69
N LEU A 388 43.71 31.11 -7.66
CA LEU A 388 43.37 30.00 -6.76
C LEU A 388 42.43 28.98 -7.43
N ALA A 389 41.50 29.42 -8.28
CA ALA A 389 40.65 28.54 -9.07
C ALA A 389 41.47 27.72 -10.07
N ASP A 390 42.44 28.33 -10.76
CA ASP A 390 43.39 27.63 -11.62
C ASP A 390 44.21 26.60 -10.83
N TYR A 391 44.73 26.98 -9.65
CA TYR A 391 45.43 26.05 -8.78
C TYR A 391 44.53 24.89 -8.32
N PHE A 392 43.29 25.17 -7.94
CA PHE A 392 42.33 24.17 -7.53
C PHE A 392 42.06 23.16 -8.65
N LEU A 393 41.75 23.65 -9.86
CA LEU A 393 41.37 22.84 -11.01
C LEU A 393 42.54 22.04 -11.60
N ASP A 394 43.71 22.67 -11.75
CA ASP A 394 44.82 22.11 -12.52
C ASP A 394 45.85 21.38 -11.66
N VAL A 395 45.87 21.66 -10.35
CA VAL A 395 46.85 21.08 -9.41
C VAL A 395 46.14 20.30 -8.32
N TYR A 396 45.40 20.99 -7.44
CA TYR A 396 44.85 20.36 -6.23
C TYR A 396 43.92 19.19 -6.55
N ALA A 397 42.90 19.42 -7.38
CA ALA A 397 41.91 18.41 -7.73
C ALA A 397 42.55 17.22 -8.45
N VAL A 398 43.45 17.49 -9.41
CA VAL A 398 44.16 16.47 -10.18
C VAL A 398 45.10 15.63 -9.32
N GLU A 399 45.80 16.25 -8.35
CA GLU A 399 46.66 15.55 -7.39
C GLU A 399 45.86 14.64 -6.46
N ARG A 400 44.61 15.01 -6.09
CA ARG A 400 43.73 14.13 -5.31
C ARG A 400 43.24 12.92 -6.12
N SER A 401 42.92 13.12 -7.39
CA SER A 401 42.58 12.03 -8.31
C SER A 401 42.74 12.46 -9.76
N PRO A 402 43.36 11.63 -10.62
CA PRO A 402 43.45 11.93 -12.06
C PRO A 402 42.07 11.94 -12.75
N LYS A 403 41.01 11.46 -12.09
CA LYS A 403 39.62 11.53 -12.61
C LYS A 403 38.98 12.90 -12.42
N ASN A 404 39.55 13.79 -11.59
CA ASN A 404 39.04 15.13 -11.31
C ASN A 404 39.37 16.13 -12.44
N ASP A 405 39.03 15.78 -13.69
CA ASP A 405 39.15 16.66 -14.86
C ASP A 405 38.03 17.72 -14.86
N LEU A 406 38.09 18.65 -13.90
CA LEU A 406 37.04 19.64 -13.62
C LEU A 406 37.06 20.82 -14.61
N ARG A 407 38.13 21.00 -15.38
CA ARG A 407 38.18 21.92 -16.54
C ARG A 407 37.17 21.56 -17.64
N ARG A 408 36.62 20.34 -17.59
CA ARG A 408 35.58 19.84 -18.50
C ARG A 408 34.25 19.61 -17.79
N PHE A 409 34.04 20.20 -16.62
CA PHE A 409 32.77 20.12 -15.91
C PHE A 409 31.74 20.98 -16.65
N GLU A 410 30.69 20.36 -17.18
CA GLU A 410 29.67 20.99 -18.00
C GLU A 410 28.39 20.13 -18.00
N GLY A 411 27.27 20.73 -18.37
CA GLY A 411 25.99 20.05 -18.52
C GLY A 411 25.23 19.81 -17.22
N PHE A 412 25.63 20.46 -16.11
CA PHE A 412 24.97 20.41 -14.81
C PHE A 412 24.18 21.69 -14.53
N ILE A 413 23.31 21.64 -13.53
CA ILE A 413 22.49 22.77 -13.09
C ILE A 413 22.72 22.97 -11.59
N TYR A 414 23.55 23.95 -11.22
CA TYR A 414 23.81 24.30 -9.81
C TYR A 414 23.06 25.55 -9.34
N GLU A 415 22.40 26.26 -10.25
CA GLU A 415 21.62 27.48 -9.98
C GLU A 415 20.26 27.45 -10.69
N GLY A 416 19.46 28.50 -10.48
CA GLY A 416 18.11 28.60 -11.00
C GLY A 416 17.05 27.92 -10.11
N PRO A 417 15.77 28.29 -10.28
CA PRO A 417 14.69 27.79 -9.44
C PRO A 417 14.32 26.34 -9.77
N GLU A 418 13.80 25.64 -8.77
CA GLU A 418 13.34 24.26 -8.86
C GLU A 418 11.90 24.16 -8.34
N TYR A 419 11.09 23.36 -9.01
CA TYR A 419 9.67 23.24 -8.72
C TYR A 419 9.25 21.80 -8.49
N LEU A 420 8.11 21.65 -7.83
CA LEU A 420 7.33 20.42 -7.75
C LEU A 420 5.97 20.72 -8.38
N THR A 421 5.58 19.94 -9.38
CA THR A 421 4.32 20.12 -10.11
C THR A 421 3.46 18.86 -10.00
N MET A 422 2.17 19.05 -9.74
CA MET A 422 1.14 18.03 -9.87
C MET A 422 0.41 18.22 -11.19
N PHE A 423 0.34 17.16 -12.00
CA PHE A 423 -0.45 17.12 -13.23
C PHE A 423 -1.63 16.17 -13.06
N GLY A 424 -2.82 16.58 -13.49
CA GLY A 424 -3.97 15.70 -13.59
C GLY A 424 -3.77 14.68 -14.71
N GLY A 425 -4.52 13.58 -14.65
CA GLY A 425 -4.42 12.49 -15.60
C GLY A 425 -4.56 12.84 -17.09
N ASN A 426 -5.30 13.93 -17.37
CA ASN A 426 -5.46 14.51 -18.71
C ASN A 426 -4.27 15.40 -19.17
N GLY A 427 -3.21 15.49 -18.37
CA GLY A 427 -2.04 16.34 -18.60
C GLY A 427 -2.24 17.79 -18.19
N GLU A 428 -3.34 18.17 -17.54
CA GLU A 428 -3.53 19.52 -17.01
C GLU A 428 -2.61 19.77 -15.80
N GLU A 429 -1.99 20.94 -15.73
CA GLU A 429 -1.31 21.36 -14.50
C GLU A 429 -2.35 21.68 -13.42
N LEU A 430 -2.28 21.02 -12.27
CA LEU A 430 -3.14 21.28 -11.13
C LEU A 430 -2.54 22.33 -10.20
N GLU A 431 -1.27 22.15 -9.82
CA GLU A 431 -0.52 23.13 -9.03
C GLU A 431 0.99 22.96 -9.21
N THR A 432 1.72 24.08 -9.18
CA THR A 432 3.19 24.12 -9.12
C THR A 432 3.62 24.92 -7.90
N VAL A 433 4.50 24.33 -7.09
CA VAL A 433 5.10 24.95 -5.90
C VAL A 433 6.63 24.91 -5.98
N PRO A 434 7.37 25.74 -5.22
CA PRO A 434 8.81 25.57 -5.06
C PRO A 434 9.15 24.16 -4.57
N PHE A 435 10.22 23.56 -5.11
CA PHE A 435 10.70 22.26 -4.65
C PHE A 435 11.09 22.35 -3.16
N PRO A 436 10.70 21.37 -2.30
CA PRO A 436 10.81 21.50 -0.84
C PRO A 436 12.23 21.76 -0.32
N PHE A 437 13.23 21.20 -0.99
CA PHE A 437 14.63 21.24 -0.54
C PHE A 437 15.50 21.92 -1.59
N PRO A 438 15.88 23.20 -1.42
CA PRO A 438 16.71 23.89 -2.39
C PRO A 438 18.11 23.27 -2.48
N ARG A 439 18.78 23.44 -3.63
CA ARG A 439 20.21 23.09 -3.79
C ARG A 439 21.11 23.80 -2.79
N GLU A 440 20.85 25.09 -2.60
CA GLU A 440 21.66 26.07 -1.86
C GLU A 440 23.05 26.36 -2.46
N ASP A 441 23.75 25.37 -3.00
CA ASP A 441 25.03 25.50 -3.71
C ASP A 441 25.22 24.40 -4.77
N ASP A 442 26.44 24.30 -5.33
CA ASP A 442 26.83 23.28 -6.32
C ASP A 442 27.20 21.93 -5.70
N GLY A 443 26.85 21.67 -4.44
CA GLY A 443 27.17 20.48 -3.69
C GLY A 443 28.28 20.64 -2.65
N LEU A 444 28.90 21.84 -2.53
CA LEU A 444 29.97 22.11 -1.58
C LEU A 444 29.59 21.71 -0.15
N ARG A 445 28.43 22.14 0.34
CA ARG A 445 27.94 21.79 1.69
C ARG A 445 27.35 20.38 1.76
N TRP A 446 26.93 19.82 0.62
CA TRP A 446 26.49 18.43 0.49
C TRP A 446 27.66 17.44 0.52
N GLY A 447 28.91 17.90 0.51
CA GLY A 447 30.11 17.05 0.63
C GLY A 447 30.68 16.58 -0.71
N ASP A 448 30.26 17.19 -1.82
CA ASP A 448 30.68 16.79 -3.17
C ASP A 448 32.15 17.09 -3.50
N TYR A 449 32.78 17.94 -2.68
CA TYR A 449 34.18 18.33 -2.80
C TYR A 449 35.10 17.64 -1.76
N ALA A 450 34.54 16.97 -0.77
CA ALA A 450 35.27 16.53 0.41
C ALA A 450 36.15 15.29 0.14
N MET A 451 35.61 14.35 -0.62
CA MET A 451 36.25 13.05 -0.91
C MET A 451 37.29 13.14 -2.03
N ASN A 452 38.10 12.10 -2.22
CA ASN A 452 39.20 12.11 -3.21
C ASN A 452 38.72 12.33 -4.65
N ARG A 453 37.55 11.78 -5.01
CA ARG A 453 36.85 12.12 -6.24
C ARG A 453 35.98 13.33 -5.95
N ILE A 454 36.24 14.44 -6.65
CA ILE A 454 35.50 15.70 -6.52
C ILE A 454 34.44 15.71 -7.62
N GLU A 455 33.17 15.79 -7.21
CA GLU A 455 32.00 15.58 -8.07
C GLU A 455 30.91 16.61 -7.76
N PRO A 456 31.11 17.88 -8.18
CA PRO A 456 30.09 18.90 -7.97
C PRO A 456 28.75 18.45 -8.56
N CYS A 457 27.65 18.81 -7.89
CA CYS A 457 26.29 18.43 -8.25
C CYS A 457 25.99 16.92 -8.18
N ASN A 458 26.70 16.15 -7.35
CA ASN A 458 26.46 14.72 -7.17
C ASN A 458 25.45 14.46 -6.04
N ARG A 459 25.85 14.61 -4.77
CA ARG A 459 25.01 14.25 -3.60
C ARG A 459 23.78 15.13 -3.50
N VAL A 460 23.90 16.38 -3.93
CA VAL A 460 22.79 17.34 -3.97
C VAL A 460 21.71 16.93 -4.98
N ASP A 461 22.04 16.28 -6.10
CA ASP A 461 21.07 15.87 -7.14
C ASP A 461 20.71 14.38 -7.05
N ARG A 462 20.64 13.87 -5.82
CA ARG A 462 20.11 12.56 -5.51
C ARG A 462 18.65 12.68 -5.07
N PHE A 463 17.71 12.31 -5.93
CA PHE A 463 16.27 12.42 -5.65
C PHE A 463 15.62 11.06 -5.49
N LEU A 464 14.62 10.98 -4.60
CA LEU A 464 13.67 9.86 -4.51
C LEU A 464 12.26 10.44 -4.35
N SER A 465 11.24 9.67 -4.71
CA SER A 465 9.84 10.05 -4.47
C SER A 465 8.98 8.81 -4.23
N GLY A 466 7.84 8.93 -3.57
CA GLY A 466 7.01 7.77 -3.27
C GLY A 466 5.59 8.11 -2.86
N VAL A 467 4.84 7.07 -2.52
CA VAL A 467 3.48 7.15 -1.98
C VAL A 467 3.45 6.37 -0.67
N ALA A 468 2.76 6.91 0.34
CA ALA A 468 2.53 6.23 1.60
C ALA A 468 1.16 6.58 2.17
N TYR A 469 0.52 5.65 2.85
CA TYR A 469 -0.77 5.87 3.52
C TYR A 469 -0.49 6.32 4.95
N LEU A 470 -0.06 7.58 5.12
CA LEU A 470 0.38 8.13 6.41
C LEU A 470 -0.75 8.28 7.44
N ASP A 471 -2.02 8.27 7.01
CA ASP A 471 -3.19 8.23 7.89
C ASP A 471 -3.88 6.85 7.90
N GLY A 472 -3.26 5.86 7.25
CA GLY A 472 -3.79 4.51 7.08
C GLY A 472 -4.97 4.40 6.11
N ILE A 473 -5.36 5.47 5.42
CA ILE A 473 -6.60 5.51 4.62
C ILE A 473 -6.33 6.08 3.22
N ARG A 474 -5.56 7.16 3.10
CA ARG A 474 -5.38 7.92 1.86
C ARG A 474 -3.90 8.07 1.48
N PRO A 475 -3.59 8.15 0.19
CA PRO A 475 -2.22 8.28 -0.29
C PRO A 475 -1.65 9.69 -0.08
N TYR A 476 -0.44 9.76 0.48
CA TYR A 476 0.37 10.97 0.60
C TYR A 476 1.56 10.89 -0.36
N LEU A 477 1.95 12.03 -0.91
CA LEU A 477 3.14 12.15 -1.74
C LEU A 477 4.39 12.35 -0.88
N ILE A 478 5.43 11.57 -1.13
CA ILE A 478 6.73 11.67 -0.46
C ILE A 478 7.77 12.19 -1.45
N ILE A 479 8.51 13.24 -1.08
CA ILE A 479 9.58 13.84 -1.89
C ILE A 479 10.88 13.89 -1.10
N CYS A 480 11.97 13.41 -1.68
CA CYS A 480 13.26 13.32 -1.01
C CYS A 480 14.40 14.00 -1.79
N ARG A 481 15.43 14.45 -1.05
CA ARG A 481 16.70 14.94 -1.60
C ARG A 481 17.87 14.52 -0.70
N GLY A 482 18.87 13.90 -1.31
CA GLY A 482 20.11 13.46 -0.65
C GLY A 482 19.96 12.21 0.21
N TYR A 483 21.01 11.37 0.21
CA TYR A 483 21.09 10.19 1.08
C TYR A 483 22.50 9.80 1.53
N TYR A 484 23.55 10.20 0.80
CA TYR A 484 24.94 9.94 1.20
C TYR A 484 25.43 10.80 2.38
N THR A 485 24.90 12.02 2.50
CA THR A 485 25.29 13.01 3.51
C THR A 485 24.04 13.66 4.08
N ARG A 486 23.67 14.89 3.70
CA ARG A 486 22.38 15.47 4.10
C ARG A 486 21.25 14.65 3.48
N SER A 487 20.27 14.28 4.28
CA SER A 487 19.09 13.51 3.89
C SER A 487 17.83 14.29 4.24
N CYS A 488 16.98 14.52 3.24
CA CYS A 488 15.78 15.35 3.38
C CYS A 488 14.55 14.63 2.83
N LEU A 489 13.43 14.67 3.55
CA LEU A 489 12.14 14.07 3.17
C LEU A 489 10.98 15.00 3.52
N ALA A 490 10.02 15.18 2.61
CA ALA A 490 8.80 15.94 2.85
C ALA A 490 7.58 15.11 2.43
N ALA A 491 6.52 15.17 3.22
CA ALA A 491 5.23 14.58 2.91
C ALA A 491 4.20 15.65 2.57
N TYR A 492 3.40 15.38 1.55
CA TYR A 492 2.31 16.24 1.11
C TYR A 492 1.00 15.46 1.03
N ASP A 493 -0.08 16.05 1.53
CA ASP A 493 -1.42 15.70 1.07
C ASP A 493 -1.81 16.55 -0.16
N PHE A 494 -2.68 15.98 -1.00
CA PHE A 494 -3.28 16.66 -2.17
C PHE A 494 -4.80 16.49 -2.22
N PHE A 495 -5.44 16.23 -1.07
CA PHE A 495 -6.86 15.84 -0.99
C PHE A 495 -7.85 16.90 -1.50
N GLU A 496 -7.45 18.18 -1.44
CA GLU A 496 -8.27 19.30 -1.89
C GLU A 496 -7.75 19.91 -3.21
N GLY A 497 -6.99 19.13 -3.99
CA GLY A 497 -6.41 19.58 -5.25
C GLY A 497 -5.30 20.62 -5.08
N ARG A 498 -4.61 20.61 -3.93
CA ARG A 498 -3.50 21.52 -3.59
C ARG A 498 -2.49 20.84 -2.69
N PHE A 499 -1.21 21.16 -2.87
CA PHE A 499 -0.12 20.72 -2.01
C PHE A 499 -0.28 21.29 -0.61
N ARG A 500 -0.38 20.39 0.37
CA ARG A 500 -0.31 20.73 1.80
C ARG A 500 0.80 19.90 2.44
N GLU A 501 1.88 20.58 2.82
CA GLU A 501 2.98 19.94 3.55
C GLU A 501 2.45 19.45 4.89
N THR A 502 2.53 18.13 5.12
CA THR A 502 2.11 17.50 6.38
C THR A 502 3.26 17.52 7.38
N TRP A 503 4.45 17.13 6.94
CA TRP A 503 5.69 17.20 7.71
C TRP A 503 6.90 17.31 6.81
N LYS A 504 8.04 17.69 7.41
CA LYS A 504 9.33 17.85 6.75
C LYS A 504 10.47 17.44 7.67
N VAL A 505 11.32 16.56 7.17
CA VAL A 505 12.49 15.99 7.83
C VAL A 505 13.75 16.43 7.12
N ASP A 506 14.76 16.86 7.88
CA ASP A 506 16.04 17.30 7.36
C ASP A 506 17.14 16.95 8.36
N SER A 507 18.09 16.10 7.96
CA SER A 507 19.24 15.75 8.80
C SER A 507 20.13 16.95 9.10
N GLY A 508 19.98 18.04 8.35
CA GLY A 508 20.94 19.12 8.29
C GLY A 508 22.23 18.70 7.59
N TYR A 509 23.09 19.68 7.34
CA TYR A 509 24.37 19.45 6.69
C TYR A 509 25.33 18.69 7.58
N VAL A 510 26.16 17.84 6.97
CA VAL A 510 27.22 17.15 7.68
C VAL A 510 28.36 18.14 7.97
N PRO A 511 28.76 18.33 9.25
CA PRO A 511 29.73 19.35 9.62
C PRO A 511 31.16 18.92 9.28
N MET A 512 31.60 19.22 8.06
CA MET A 512 32.98 19.03 7.62
C MET A 512 33.89 20.12 8.18
N LYS A 513 35.12 19.77 8.56
CA LYS A 513 36.18 20.72 8.97
C LYS A 513 36.86 21.37 7.78
N ASN A 514 36.88 20.69 6.63
CA ASN A 514 37.43 21.21 5.38
C ASN A 514 36.59 20.64 4.22
N PRO A 515 35.83 21.46 3.49
CA PRO A 515 34.94 20.94 2.45
C PRO A 515 35.68 20.37 1.25
N PHE A 516 37.00 20.58 1.16
CA PHE A 516 37.84 20.06 0.07
C PHE A 516 38.67 18.84 0.48
N ASN A 517 38.66 18.40 1.74
CA ASN A 517 39.43 17.24 2.21
C ASN A 517 38.95 16.75 3.58
N ASP A 518 37.84 16.00 3.58
CA ASP A 518 37.25 15.40 4.78
C ASP A 518 36.51 14.10 4.42
N ASN A 519 36.01 13.38 5.43
CA ASN A 519 35.16 12.20 5.23
C ASN A 519 33.76 12.42 5.85
N PRO A 520 32.79 12.96 5.09
CA PRO A 520 31.45 13.22 5.63
C PRO A 520 30.64 11.94 5.85
N HIS A 521 31.03 10.79 5.26
CA HIS A 521 30.26 9.55 5.39
C HIS A 521 30.30 8.96 6.81
N ASP A 522 31.34 9.26 7.61
CA ASP A 522 31.48 8.78 8.99
C ASP A 522 30.72 9.66 10.00
N LEU A 523 30.21 10.81 9.56
CA LEU A 523 29.62 11.83 10.42
C LEU A 523 28.09 11.80 10.35
N THR A 524 27.46 12.53 11.26
CA THR A 524 26.01 12.80 11.27
C THR A 524 25.74 14.21 10.77
N GLY A 525 24.52 14.45 10.28
CA GLY A 525 24.05 15.80 9.99
C GLY A 525 23.96 16.67 11.24
N SER A 526 23.81 17.97 11.04
CA SER A 526 23.79 18.99 12.10
C SER A 526 22.51 19.02 12.93
N ASP A 527 21.42 18.39 12.45
CA ASP A 527 20.16 18.37 13.17
C ASP A 527 20.23 17.42 14.40
N PRO A 528 19.78 17.83 15.59
CA PRO A 528 19.89 17.03 16.80
C PRO A 528 19.00 15.79 16.85
N VAL A 529 17.94 15.74 16.04
CA VAL A 529 16.99 14.61 15.97
C VAL A 529 17.28 13.76 14.73
N TYR A 530 17.35 14.42 13.58
CA TYR A 530 17.42 13.77 12.28
C TYR A 530 18.85 13.62 11.75
N GLY A 531 19.86 14.16 12.44
CA GLY A 531 21.26 14.11 11.98
C GLY A 531 21.77 12.69 11.71
N THR A 532 21.23 11.68 12.40
CA THR A 532 21.59 10.28 12.20
C THR A 532 21.03 9.66 10.92
N LEU A 533 20.12 10.32 10.20
CA LEU A 533 19.67 9.92 8.85
C LEU A 533 20.74 10.11 7.79
N ALA A 534 21.77 10.92 8.09
CA ALA A 534 22.81 11.23 7.14
C ALA A 534 23.62 9.98 6.75
N GLY A 535 23.65 9.65 5.46
CA GLY A 535 24.37 8.48 4.94
C GLY A 535 23.65 7.14 5.04
N GLN A 536 22.34 7.12 5.34
CA GLN A 536 21.56 5.89 5.53
C GLN A 536 20.68 5.52 4.32
N GLY A 537 20.30 6.48 3.49
CA GLY A 537 19.35 6.24 2.40
C GLY A 537 19.96 5.41 1.27
N ASN A 538 19.11 4.64 0.57
CA ASN A 538 19.49 3.86 -0.60
C ASN A 538 19.22 4.62 -1.90
N HIS A 539 19.53 3.99 -3.03
CA HIS A 539 19.01 4.39 -4.34
C HIS A 539 17.54 4.00 -4.57
N SER A 540 16.76 3.82 -3.50
CA SER A 540 15.35 3.52 -3.49
C SER A 540 14.76 3.87 -2.12
N LEU A 541 13.44 3.82 -2.01
CA LEU A 541 12.68 3.86 -0.76
C LEU A 541 11.60 2.79 -0.80
N SER A 542 11.01 2.47 0.35
CA SER A 542 9.77 1.69 0.44
C SER A 542 8.80 2.34 1.43
N ALA A 543 7.53 1.96 1.37
CA ALA A 543 6.51 2.37 2.32
C ALA A 543 5.73 1.14 2.78
N ALA A 544 5.63 0.94 4.09
CA ALA A 544 4.95 -0.20 4.71
C ALA A 544 4.57 0.14 6.17
N ASP A 545 3.50 -0.48 6.67
CA ASP A 545 3.13 -0.46 8.10
C ASP A 545 4.04 -1.43 8.85
N VAL A 546 5.17 -0.94 9.35
CA VAL A 546 6.20 -1.78 9.99
C VAL A 546 5.97 -1.90 11.48
N ASP A 547 5.33 -0.91 12.11
CA ASP A 547 5.08 -0.90 13.54
C ASP A 547 3.65 -1.27 13.96
N GLY A 548 2.79 -1.60 12.99
CA GLY A 548 1.44 -2.13 13.18
C GLY A 548 0.42 -1.11 13.70
N ASP A 549 0.70 0.18 13.63
CA ASP A 549 -0.22 1.24 14.06
C ASP A 549 -1.31 1.56 13.00
N GLY A 550 -1.18 0.97 11.81
CA GLY A 550 -2.13 1.06 10.73
C GLY A 550 -1.81 2.15 9.71
N CYS A 551 -0.73 2.90 9.92
CA CYS A 551 -0.18 3.87 8.98
C CYS A 551 1.05 3.25 8.29
N MET A 552 1.50 3.85 7.18
CA MET A 552 2.74 3.43 6.54
C MET A 552 3.90 4.34 6.94
N GLU A 553 5.02 3.73 7.28
CA GLU A 553 6.29 4.39 7.52
C GLU A 553 7.11 4.48 6.23
N ILE A 554 8.12 5.36 6.20
CA ILE A 554 9.04 5.49 5.07
C ILE A 554 10.36 4.80 5.38
N ILE A 555 10.58 3.66 4.73
CA ILE A 555 11.82 2.91 4.82
C ILE A 555 12.84 3.53 3.86
N TYR A 556 13.79 4.28 4.43
CA TYR A 556 14.80 5.04 3.71
C TYR A 556 16.16 4.36 3.85
N GLY A 557 16.31 3.19 3.21
CA GLY A 557 17.50 2.35 3.28
C GLY A 557 17.73 1.79 4.68
N ALA A 558 18.81 2.22 5.33
CA ALA A 558 19.18 1.79 6.67
C ALA A 558 18.41 2.50 7.81
N ALA A 559 17.50 3.44 7.50
CA ALA A 559 16.68 4.16 8.48
C ALA A 559 15.19 4.09 8.15
N CYS A 560 14.34 4.39 9.13
CA CYS A 560 12.88 4.43 8.99
C CYS A 560 12.32 5.73 9.61
N ILE A 561 11.51 6.45 8.84
CA ILE A 561 10.79 7.65 9.27
C ILE A 561 9.34 7.25 9.52
N ASP A 562 8.81 7.61 10.68
CA ASP A 562 7.45 7.30 11.10
C ASP A 562 6.40 8.05 10.26
N HIS A 563 5.15 7.59 10.26
CA HIS A 563 4.05 8.16 9.47
C HIS A 563 3.82 9.66 9.77
N ASP A 564 4.13 10.10 10.98
CA ASP A 564 4.01 11.49 11.45
C ASP A 564 5.24 12.37 11.18
N GLY A 565 6.28 11.79 10.56
CA GLY A 565 7.55 12.45 10.24
C GLY A 565 8.60 12.38 11.35
N SER A 566 8.31 11.74 12.49
CA SER A 566 9.31 11.48 13.51
C SER A 566 10.30 10.40 13.07
N LEU A 567 11.48 10.34 13.70
CA LEU A 567 12.47 9.31 13.38
C LEU A 567 12.15 8.03 14.17
N LEU A 568 11.63 7.00 13.50
CA LEU A 568 11.37 5.71 14.14
C LEU A 568 12.70 5.05 14.56
N TYR A 569 13.64 4.91 13.61
CA TYR A 569 15.02 4.54 13.92
C TYR A 569 16.00 4.92 12.79
N SER A 570 17.29 4.91 13.14
CA SER A 570 18.42 4.91 12.21
C SER A 570 19.41 3.85 12.66
N SER A 571 19.70 2.83 11.84
CA SER A 571 20.42 1.64 12.29
C SER A 571 21.94 1.83 12.40
N TYR A 572 22.49 1.35 13.51
CA TYR A 572 23.92 1.27 13.81
C TYR A 572 24.24 -0.09 14.42
N ASP A 573 25.45 -0.59 14.18
CA ASP A 573 25.96 -1.79 14.86
C ASP A 573 27.49 -1.76 14.95
N ARG A 574 28.09 -2.80 15.53
CA ARG A 574 29.53 -2.95 15.71
C ARG A 574 30.15 -3.66 14.52
N ARG A 575 31.17 -3.03 13.95
CA ARG A 575 32.10 -3.67 13.02
C ARG A 575 32.92 -4.78 13.71
N PRO A 576 33.61 -5.64 12.96
CA PRO A 576 34.49 -6.68 13.53
C PRO A 576 35.58 -6.14 14.47
N ASP A 577 36.01 -4.89 14.28
CA ASP A 577 36.98 -4.22 15.16
C ASP A 577 36.38 -3.62 16.45
N GLY A 578 35.06 -3.74 16.63
CA GLY A 578 34.30 -3.29 17.79
C GLY A 578 33.80 -1.85 17.71
N VAL A 579 34.14 -1.09 16.65
CA VAL A 579 33.69 0.29 16.44
C VAL A 579 32.21 0.29 16.05
N ILE A 580 31.41 1.15 16.70
CA ILE A 580 30.02 1.38 16.31
C ILE A 580 30.02 2.23 15.05
N ALA A 581 29.35 1.76 14.01
CA ALA A 581 29.19 2.44 12.73
C ALA A 581 27.73 2.35 12.27
N LYS A 582 27.32 3.30 11.44
CA LYS A 582 26.03 3.23 10.74
C LYS A 582 26.02 2.01 9.81
N LEU A 583 24.86 1.43 9.56
CA LEU A 583 24.72 0.40 8.51
C LEU A 583 25.00 0.98 7.13
N GLY A 584 24.57 2.22 6.89
CA GLY A 584 24.98 3.03 5.75
C GLY A 584 24.11 2.83 4.51
N HIS A 585 24.51 3.51 3.43
CA HIS A 585 23.91 3.46 2.12
C HIS A 585 23.98 2.07 1.47
N GLY A 586 22.98 1.73 0.65
CA GLY A 586 22.90 0.50 -0.12
C GLY A 586 22.24 0.64 -1.50
N ASP A 587 22.48 -0.38 -2.33
CA ASP A 587 22.03 -0.45 -3.73
C ASP A 587 20.73 -1.24 -3.94
N ALA A 588 20.35 -2.08 -2.98
CA ALA A 588 19.14 -2.91 -3.04
C ALA A 588 18.55 -3.17 -1.65
N MET A 589 17.22 -3.08 -1.54
CA MET A 589 16.48 -3.45 -0.33
C MET A 589 15.11 -4.03 -0.67
N HIS A 590 14.63 -4.92 0.20
CA HIS A 590 13.35 -5.60 0.06
C HIS A 590 12.62 -5.56 1.40
N VAL A 591 11.40 -5.01 1.41
CA VAL A 591 10.54 -4.93 2.59
C VAL A 591 9.35 -5.84 2.36
N ALA A 592 9.23 -6.89 3.17
CA ALA A 592 8.19 -7.90 3.03
C ALA A 592 8.03 -8.68 4.34
N ASP A 593 6.97 -9.48 4.43
CA ASP A 593 6.89 -10.59 5.37
C ASP A 593 7.81 -11.70 4.85
N VAL A 594 9.06 -11.76 5.35
CA VAL A 594 10.09 -12.72 4.88
C VAL A 594 10.01 -14.00 5.69
N ASP A 595 9.79 -13.84 7.00
CA ASP A 595 9.67 -14.91 7.96
C ASP A 595 8.22 -14.99 8.47
N PRO A 596 7.34 -15.77 7.82
CA PRO A 596 5.92 -15.82 8.18
C PRO A 596 5.65 -16.38 9.59
N ASP A 597 6.68 -16.96 10.22
CA ASP A 597 6.65 -17.52 11.57
C ASP A 597 7.22 -16.54 12.63
N ARG A 598 7.46 -15.28 12.25
CA ARG A 598 7.87 -14.16 13.09
C ARG A 598 6.84 -13.02 12.96
N PRO A 599 6.43 -12.37 14.06
CA PRO A 599 5.49 -11.25 13.96
C PRO A 599 6.10 -9.98 13.38
N GLY A 600 5.38 -9.33 12.45
CA GLY A 600 5.80 -8.11 11.76
C GLY A 600 6.46 -8.38 10.42
N LEU A 601 7.07 -7.33 9.84
CA LEU A 601 7.78 -7.39 8.56
C LEU A 601 9.30 -7.40 8.78
N GLU A 602 10.03 -7.78 7.72
CA GLU A 602 11.49 -7.71 7.66
C GLU A 602 12.00 -6.87 6.49
N ILE A 603 13.26 -6.43 6.61
CA ILE A 603 14.00 -5.71 5.58
C ILE A 603 15.28 -6.48 5.24
N PHE A 604 15.41 -6.99 4.03
CA PHE A 604 16.68 -7.53 3.53
C PHE A 604 17.41 -6.50 2.66
N ASN A 605 18.65 -6.17 3.01
CA ASN A 605 19.36 -5.04 2.43
C ASN A 605 20.88 -5.30 2.35
N VAL A 606 21.52 -4.84 1.27
CA VAL A 606 22.99 -4.76 1.10
C VAL A 606 23.51 -3.34 1.37
N PHE A 607 24.77 -3.21 1.76
CA PHE A 607 25.40 -1.94 2.12
C PHE A 607 26.71 -1.71 1.35
N GLU A 608 26.86 -0.54 0.71
CA GLU A 608 28.02 -0.19 -0.16
C GLU A 608 29.28 0.15 0.66
N GLY A 609 29.13 0.49 1.93
CA GLY A 609 30.23 0.95 2.78
C GLY A 609 31.35 -0.06 3.01
N ALA A 610 31.16 -1.32 2.62
CA ALA A 610 32.15 -2.40 2.65
C ALA A 610 32.87 -2.49 4.02
N GLU A 611 34.21 -2.40 4.03
CA GLU A 611 35.00 -2.52 5.25
C GLU A 611 34.67 -1.47 6.34
N HIS A 612 34.01 -0.38 5.96
CA HIS A 612 33.67 0.73 6.85
C HIS A 612 32.35 0.57 7.61
N VAL A 613 31.52 -0.41 7.26
CA VAL A 613 30.20 -0.64 7.87
C VAL A 613 30.14 -1.99 8.61
N PRO A 614 29.16 -2.21 9.51
CA PRO A 614 29.08 -3.45 10.30
C PRO A 614 28.73 -4.69 9.46
N TYR A 615 27.96 -4.51 8.40
CA TYR A 615 27.44 -5.59 7.55
C TYR A 615 27.62 -5.22 6.08
N GLY A 616 27.98 -6.18 5.23
CA GLY A 616 27.80 -6.06 3.78
C GLY A 616 26.36 -6.34 3.35
N TYR A 617 25.63 -7.13 4.15
CA TYR A 617 24.18 -7.35 4.01
C TYR A 617 23.58 -7.80 5.34
N ALA A 618 22.29 -7.54 5.54
CA ALA A 618 21.54 -8.01 6.69
C ALA A 618 20.04 -8.19 6.38
N LEU A 619 19.43 -9.19 7.02
CA LEU A 619 17.99 -9.24 7.25
C LEU A 619 17.71 -8.58 8.60
N ARG A 620 16.79 -7.62 8.63
CA ARG A 620 16.50 -6.80 9.80
C ARG A 620 15.02 -6.85 10.14
N ASP A 621 14.71 -6.71 11.43
CA ASP A 621 13.35 -6.41 11.89
C ASP A 621 12.92 -5.04 11.33
N ALA A 622 11.78 -4.96 10.66
CA ALA A 622 11.37 -3.72 10.01
C ALA A 622 10.95 -2.62 11.00
N ALA A 623 10.48 -3.00 12.20
CA ALA A 623 10.03 -2.03 13.21
C ALA A 623 11.18 -1.45 14.05
N SER A 624 12.23 -2.24 14.33
CA SER A 624 13.36 -1.80 15.17
C SER A 624 14.65 -1.53 14.40
N GLY A 625 14.78 -2.04 13.17
CA GLY A 625 16.00 -1.97 12.39
C GLY A 625 17.15 -2.84 12.91
N GLU A 626 16.89 -3.71 13.89
CA GLU A 626 17.88 -4.65 14.44
C GLU A 626 18.14 -5.79 13.46
N ALA A 627 19.41 -6.16 13.29
CA ALA A 627 19.78 -7.30 12.45
C ALA A 627 19.33 -8.62 13.09
N ILE A 628 18.55 -9.40 12.34
CA ILE A 628 18.20 -10.79 12.65
C ILE A 628 19.39 -11.68 12.30
N PHE A 629 19.91 -11.53 11.09
CA PHE A 629 21.20 -12.07 10.68
C PHE A 629 21.83 -11.17 9.61
N GLY A 630 23.15 -11.32 9.43
CA GLY A 630 23.91 -10.60 8.42
C GLY A 630 25.38 -10.99 8.50
N ALA A 631 26.16 -10.59 7.50
CA ALA A 631 27.60 -10.82 7.50
C ALA A 631 28.35 -9.55 7.09
N TYR A 632 29.54 -9.39 7.68
CA TYR A 632 30.51 -8.37 7.28
C TYR A 632 31.10 -8.70 5.90
N ALA A 633 31.38 -7.66 5.11
CA ALA A 633 32.09 -7.78 3.84
C ALA A 633 33.17 -6.70 3.73
N GLU A 634 34.30 -7.06 3.12
CA GLU A 634 35.41 -6.12 2.87
C GLU A 634 35.25 -5.37 1.54
N GLU A 635 34.27 -5.76 0.73
CA GLU A 635 33.96 -5.17 -0.58
C GLU A 635 32.46 -4.90 -0.73
N ASP A 636 32.12 -4.03 -1.67
CA ASP A 636 30.72 -3.76 -2.03
C ASP A 636 30.12 -4.95 -2.79
N LEU A 637 28.98 -5.45 -2.29
CA LEU A 637 28.26 -6.59 -2.84
C LEU A 637 27.15 -6.18 -3.82
N GLY A 638 26.73 -4.91 -3.80
CA GLY A 638 25.90 -4.25 -4.81
C GLY A 638 24.49 -4.78 -5.09
N ARG A 639 24.13 -6.03 -4.72
CA ARG A 639 22.81 -6.64 -5.01
C ARG A 639 22.41 -7.71 -3.99
N CYS A 640 21.13 -7.69 -3.62
CA CYS A 640 20.47 -8.77 -2.92
C CYS A 640 19.03 -8.97 -3.42
N MET A 641 18.40 -10.08 -3.03
CA MET A 641 17.03 -10.39 -3.38
C MET A 641 16.40 -11.33 -2.35
N ILE A 642 15.06 -11.34 -2.31
CA ILE A 642 14.25 -12.28 -1.52
C ILE A 642 13.22 -12.98 -2.41
N GLY A 643 12.76 -14.16 -1.99
CA GLY A 643 11.68 -14.88 -2.66
C GLY A 643 11.60 -16.35 -2.26
N ASP A 644 10.45 -16.96 -2.53
CA ASP A 644 10.23 -18.40 -2.39
C ASP A 644 10.76 -19.10 -3.65
N VAL A 645 12.00 -19.62 -3.56
CA VAL A 645 12.73 -20.18 -4.72
C VAL A 645 13.33 -21.56 -4.45
N VAL A 646 13.26 -22.04 -3.20
CA VAL A 646 13.80 -23.34 -2.78
C VAL A 646 12.66 -24.22 -2.23
N PRO A 647 12.25 -25.26 -2.97
CA PRO A 647 11.14 -26.12 -2.56
C PRO A 647 11.30 -26.72 -1.15
N GLY A 648 10.26 -26.59 -0.33
CA GLY A 648 10.18 -27.20 1.00
C GLY A 648 10.93 -26.44 2.10
N VAL A 649 11.41 -25.22 1.84
CA VAL A 649 12.00 -24.32 2.85
C VAL A 649 10.97 -23.24 3.18
N ARG A 650 10.58 -23.14 4.45
CA ARG A 650 9.56 -22.20 4.96
C ARG A 650 10.04 -20.75 4.83
N GLY A 651 9.17 -19.88 4.32
CA GLY A 651 9.43 -18.44 4.20
C GLY A 651 10.28 -18.09 2.99
N TYR A 652 10.53 -16.80 2.80
CA TYR A 652 11.41 -16.36 1.71
C TYR A 652 12.87 -16.70 2.00
N GLN A 653 13.55 -17.17 0.95
CA GLN A 653 15.00 -17.22 0.96
C GLN A 653 15.58 -15.84 0.65
N CYS A 654 16.71 -15.54 1.27
CA CYS A 654 17.44 -14.29 1.12
C CYS A 654 18.78 -14.58 0.46
N TRP A 655 19.15 -13.92 -0.65
CA TRP A 655 20.44 -14.16 -1.29
C TRP A 655 21.18 -12.91 -1.75
N VAL A 656 22.50 -13.07 -1.83
CA VAL A 656 23.45 -12.05 -2.27
C VAL A 656 24.37 -12.70 -3.31
N ASN A 657 24.48 -12.08 -4.49
CA ASN A 657 25.27 -12.63 -5.58
C ASN A 657 26.73 -12.80 -5.17
N GLY A 658 27.32 -13.95 -5.51
CA GLY A 658 28.71 -14.26 -5.17
C GLY A 658 28.94 -14.67 -3.70
N VAL A 659 27.89 -14.62 -2.86
CA VAL A 659 27.97 -15.02 -1.44
C VAL A 659 27.17 -16.31 -1.20
N GLY A 660 25.88 -16.31 -1.53
CA GLY A 660 25.01 -17.47 -1.35
C GLY A 660 23.56 -17.11 -1.01
N ILE A 661 22.75 -18.14 -0.83
CA ILE A 661 21.32 -18.09 -0.50
C ILE A 661 21.07 -18.70 0.88
N TYR A 662 20.24 -18.05 1.66
CA TYR A 662 19.93 -18.37 3.05
C TYR A 662 18.43 -18.61 3.22
N ASP A 663 18.05 -19.43 4.20
CA ASP A 663 16.66 -19.41 4.69
C ASP A 663 16.37 -18.11 5.47
N CYS A 664 15.09 -17.87 5.79
CA CYS A 664 14.66 -16.68 6.53
C CYS A 664 15.25 -16.58 7.96
N LYS A 665 15.89 -17.65 8.45
CA LYS A 665 16.55 -17.71 9.77
C LYS A 665 18.07 -17.48 9.68
N GLY A 666 18.63 -17.34 8.48
CA GLY A 666 20.05 -17.09 8.24
C GLY A 666 20.91 -18.34 8.09
N ASN A 667 20.32 -19.53 7.91
CA ASN A 667 21.09 -20.73 7.58
C ASN A 667 21.41 -20.76 6.09
N LEU A 668 22.69 -20.91 5.75
CA LEU A 668 23.15 -21.03 4.36
C LEU A 668 22.60 -22.32 3.73
N LEU A 669 21.90 -22.19 2.61
CA LEU A 669 21.33 -23.31 1.85
C LEU A 669 22.25 -23.72 0.71
N ASP A 670 22.71 -22.76 -0.09
CA ASP A 670 23.63 -22.97 -1.22
C ASP A 670 24.51 -21.73 -1.44
N THR A 671 25.66 -21.91 -2.08
CA THR A 671 26.55 -20.82 -2.51
C THR A 671 26.22 -20.31 -3.91
N ASP A 672 25.58 -21.12 -4.74
CA ASP A 672 25.01 -20.66 -6.01
C ASP A 672 23.77 -19.81 -5.73
N THR A 673 23.49 -18.82 -6.58
CA THR A 673 22.32 -17.93 -6.41
C THR A 673 21.50 -17.80 -7.71
N PRO A 674 20.19 -17.52 -7.60
CA PRO A 674 19.40 -17.01 -8.72
C PRO A 674 19.88 -15.62 -9.18
N GLY A 675 19.20 -15.03 -10.17
CA GLY A 675 19.37 -13.62 -10.50
C GLY A 675 18.99 -12.71 -9.32
N SER A 676 19.36 -11.44 -9.37
CA SER A 676 19.09 -10.46 -8.30
C SER A 676 18.62 -9.11 -8.86
N ASN A 677 17.81 -9.16 -9.92
CA ASN A 677 17.30 -7.98 -10.61
C ASN A 677 15.87 -7.64 -10.14
N MET A 678 14.83 -8.18 -10.80
CA MET A 678 13.45 -8.09 -10.31
C MET A 678 12.92 -9.47 -9.96
N SER A 679 12.23 -9.58 -8.83
CA SER A 679 11.29 -10.67 -8.58
C SER A 679 10.00 -10.46 -9.37
N ILE A 680 9.40 -11.56 -9.82
CA ILE A 680 8.16 -11.58 -10.58
C ILE A 680 7.32 -12.82 -10.19
N ARG A 681 6.00 -12.64 -10.02
CA ARG A 681 5.05 -13.68 -9.64
C ARG A 681 4.44 -14.17 -10.94
N TRP A 682 5.20 -15.03 -11.62
CA TRP A 682 4.91 -15.42 -12.99
C TRP A 682 4.21 -16.76 -13.07
N SER A 683 4.73 -17.75 -12.36
CA SER A 683 4.23 -19.13 -12.34
C SER A 683 2.86 -19.24 -11.67
N GLY A 684 2.16 -20.33 -11.98
CA GLY A 684 0.86 -20.62 -11.39
C GLY A 684 0.90 -21.21 -9.97
N ASP A 685 2.06 -21.42 -9.34
CA ASP A 685 2.21 -22.17 -8.09
C ASP A 685 2.62 -21.30 -6.87
N LEU A 686 2.52 -19.97 -7.01
CA LEU A 686 2.84 -18.95 -6.00
C LEU A 686 4.32 -18.85 -5.64
N THR A 687 5.20 -19.61 -6.29
CA THR A 687 6.65 -19.46 -6.12
C THR A 687 7.15 -18.16 -6.76
N THR A 688 8.34 -17.71 -6.37
CA THR A 688 8.96 -16.51 -6.91
C THR A 688 9.84 -16.81 -8.12
N GLN A 689 9.62 -16.08 -9.22
CA GLN A 689 10.53 -16.09 -10.37
C GLN A 689 11.37 -14.82 -10.40
N ILE A 690 12.47 -14.85 -11.16
CA ILE A 690 13.40 -13.74 -11.29
C ILE A 690 13.62 -13.38 -12.75
N THR A 691 13.77 -12.08 -13.00
CA THR A 691 14.21 -11.57 -14.30
C THR A 691 15.74 -11.61 -14.45
N ASP A 692 16.18 -12.12 -15.59
CA ASP A 692 17.56 -12.33 -15.99
C ASP A 692 18.37 -13.25 -15.04
N GLY A 693 19.64 -13.51 -15.40
CA GLY A 693 20.53 -14.45 -14.69
C GLY A 693 21.39 -13.79 -13.62
N SER A 694 22.11 -14.60 -12.83
CA SER A 694 23.07 -14.15 -11.82
C SER A 694 24.25 -13.37 -12.40
N ASP A 695 24.65 -13.66 -13.66
CA ASP A 695 25.72 -12.97 -14.38
C ASP A 695 25.15 -12.02 -15.46
N TYR A 696 24.43 -10.98 -15.01
CA TYR A 696 23.86 -9.99 -15.92
C TYR A 696 24.92 -9.06 -16.55
N LEU A 697 26.14 -9.00 -15.99
CA LEU A 697 27.23 -8.14 -16.47
C LEU A 697 27.85 -8.61 -17.79
N HIS A 698 27.68 -9.90 -18.13
CA HIS A 698 28.31 -10.52 -19.30
C HIS A 698 27.32 -10.94 -20.39
N GLN A 699 26.02 -10.70 -20.18
CA GLN A 699 24.96 -10.98 -21.16
C GLN A 699 24.30 -9.69 -21.65
N LYS A 700 23.53 -9.80 -22.74
CA LYS A 700 22.64 -8.74 -23.20
C LYS A 700 21.26 -9.00 -22.57
N PRO A 701 20.89 -8.33 -21.46
CA PRO A 701 19.65 -8.65 -20.75
C PRO A 701 18.45 -8.29 -21.63
N THR A 702 17.53 -9.25 -21.73
CA THR A 702 16.30 -9.13 -22.52
C THR A 702 15.05 -9.30 -21.66
N GLY A 703 15.20 -9.52 -20.35
CA GLY A 703 14.09 -9.75 -19.41
C GLY A 703 13.69 -11.22 -19.36
N VAL A 704 14.66 -12.14 -19.38
CA VAL A 704 14.39 -13.59 -19.29
C VAL A 704 13.70 -13.89 -17.96
N ILE A 705 12.60 -14.63 -17.94
CA ILE A 705 11.99 -15.08 -16.67
C ILE A 705 12.46 -16.50 -16.37
N ARG A 706 12.99 -16.72 -15.17
CA ARG A 706 13.44 -18.03 -14.72
C ARG A 706 13.47 -18.17 -13.21
N ASP A 707 13.59 -19.40 -12.75
CA ASP A 707 13.94 -19.76 -11.38
C ASP A 707 14.73 -21.09 -11.35
N TRP A 708 14.87 -21.70 -10.17
CA TRP A 708 15.46 -23.02 -9.99
C TRP A 708 14.47 -24.18 -10.06
N ILE A 709 13.17 -23.90 -9.94
CA ILE A 709 12.10 -24.91 -9.86
C ILE A 709 11.68 -25.33 -11.28
N HIS A 710 11.40 -24.34 -12.11
CA HIS A 710 10.88 -24.44 -13.47
C HIS A 710 11.97 -24.27 -14.55
N GLY A 711 13.08 -23.60 -14.21
CA GLY A 711 14.11 -23.23 -15.18
C GLY A 711 13.71 -21.99 -15.97
N VAL A 712 14.02 -21.93 -17.27
CA VAL A 712 13.65 -20.77 -18.11
C VAL A 712 12.19 -20.88 -18.55
N MET A 713 11.38 -19.89 -18.20
CA MET A 713 9.94 -19.84 -18.49
C MET A 713 9.61 -18.89 -19.64
N LEU A 714 10.35 -17.78 -19.76
CA LEU A 714 10.20 -16.82 -20.85
C LEU A 714 11.56 -16.36 -21.37
N THR A 715 11.74 -16.37 -22.70
CA THR A 715 12.88 -15.73 -23.36
C THR A 715 12.34 -14.67 -24.33
N PRO A 716 12.29 -13.40 -23.91
CA PRO A 716 11.74 -12.34 -24.75
C PRO A 716 12.53 -12.14 -26.05
N GLU A 717 11.83 -12.02 -27.18
CA GLU A 717 12.43 -11.77 -28.50
C GLU A 717 12.30 -10.31 -28.92
N ASN A 718 13.37 -9.73 -29.47
CA ASN A 718 13.41 -8.34 -29.97
C ASN A 718 13.03 -7.27 -28.94
N THR A 719 13.21 -7.56 -27.66
CA THR A 719 13.07 -6.62 -26.54
C THR A 719 14.41 -6.38 -25.87
N LEU A 720 14.48 -5.34 -25.05
CA LEU A 720 15.64 -5.03 -24.22
C LEU A 720 15.19 -4.55 -22.86
N THR A 721 16.01 -4.79 -21.85
CA THR A 721 15.90 -4.08 -20.57
C THR A 721 16.62 -2.72 -20.63
N ASN A 722 16.52 -1.98 -19.53
CA ASN A 722 16.91 -0.58 -19.39
C ASN A 722 18.09 -0.40 -18.42
N ASN A 723 18.58 0.84 -18.35
CA ASN A 723 19.51 1.30 -17.31
C ASN A 723 20.85 0.54 -17.28
N GLY A 724 21.33 0.14 -18.47
CA GLY A 724 22.64 -0.49 -18.64
C GLY A 724 22.76 -1.80 -17.88
N THR A 725 23.71 -1.87 -16.95
CA THR A 725 23.92 -3.06 -16.11
C THR A 725 22.86 -3.21 -15.03
N LYS A 726 22.04 -2.20 -14.72
CA LYS A 726 20.92 -2.41 -13.80
C LYS A 726 19.92 -3.42 -14.35
N GLY A 727 19.69 -3.38 -15.67
CA GLY A 727 18.97 -4.39 -16.41
C GLY A 727 17.47 -4.36 -16.17
N ASN A 728 16.90 -3.22 -15.79
CA ASN A 728 15.52 -3.14 -15.34
C ASN A 728 14.53 -3.38 -16.51
N PRO A 729 13.44 -4.15 -16.30
CA PRO A 729 12.25 -4.01 -17.13
C PRO A 729 11.75 -2.56 -17.15
N CYS A 730 10.84 -2.23 -18.07
CA CYS A 730 10.14 -0.96 -18.00
C CYS A 730 9.26 -0.91 -16.74
N LEU A 731 8.55 -2.01 -16.47
CA LEU A 731 7.72 -2.23 -15.29
C LEU A 731 7.50 -3.74 -15.12
N THR A 732 7.41 -4.21 -13.87
CA THR A 732 6.83 -5.51 -13.51
C THR A 732 5.66 -5.24 -12.56
N ALA A 733 4.45 -5.66 -12.92
CA ALA A 733 3.23 -5.38 -12.15
C ALA A 733 2.03 -6.26 -12.59
N ASP A 734 1.12 -6.61 -11.68
CA ASP A 734 -0.24 -7.09 -12.00
C ASP A 734 -1.05 -5.92 -12.57
N ILE A 735 -1.06 -5.75 -13.89
CA ILE A 735 -1.76 -4.64 -14.56
C ILE A 735 -3.04 -5.08 -15.21
N PHE A 736 -3.29 -6.37 -15.38
CA PHE A 736 -4.57 -6.97 -15.75
C PHE A 736 -4.48 -8.49 -15.56
N GLY A 737 -5.52 -9.23 -15.91
CA GLY A 737 -5.54 -10.66 -15.68
C GLY A 737 -5.72 -11.01 -14.21
N ASP A 738 -5.19 -12.15 -13.80
CA ASP A 738 -5.31 -12.61 -12.41
C ASP A 738 -4.18 -12.01 -11.55
N PHE A 739 -3.90 -12.58 -10.39
CA PHE A 739 -2.92 -12.03 -9.45
C PHE A 739 -1.45 -12.06 -9.93
N ARG A 740 -1.17 -12.73 -11.05
CA ARG A 740 0.20 -12.84 -11.58
C ARG A 740 0.62 -11.54 -12.22
N GLU A 741 1.92 -11.28 -12.21
CA GLU A 741 2.48 -10.02 -12.69
C GLU A 741 2.81 -10.11 -14.18
N GLU A 742 2.45 -9.08 -14.94
CA GLU A 742 2.94 -8.88 -16.30
C GLU A 742 4.38 -8.34 -16.31
N LEU A 743 5.10 -8.66 -17.39
CA LEU A 743 6.42 -8.11 -17.67
C LEU A 743 6.36 -7.11 -18.83
N LEU A 744 6.72 -5.85 -18.56
CA LEU A 744 6.74 -4.79 -19.55
C LEU A 744 8.17 -4.50 -20.00
N LEU A 745 8.41 -4.62 -21.30
CA LEU A 745 9.72 -4.38 -21.91
C LEU A 745 9.58 -3.50 -23.13
N ARG A 746 10.53 -2.60 -23.35
CA ARG A 746 10.62 -1.92 -24.66
C ARG A 746 11.06 -2.91 -25.73
N THR A 747 10.53 -2.72 -26.92
CA THR A 747 11.13 -3.25 -28.15
C THR A 747 12.54 -2.68 -28.34
N ALA A 748 13.41 -3.43 -29.02
CA ALA A 748 14.81 -3.08 -29.17
C ALA A 748 15.05 -1.70 -29.79
N ASP A 749 14.16 -1.27 -30.70
CA ASP A 749 14.15 0.05 -31.35
C ASP A 749 13.30 1.11 -30.62
N SER A 750 12.57 0.69 -29.58
CA SER A 750 11.60 1.49 -28.81
C SER A 750 10.44 2.02 -29.65
N SER A 751 9.94 1.24 -30.62
CA SER A 751 8.69 1.57 -31.33
C SER A 751 7.43 1.16 -30.56
N ALA A 752 7.58 0.25 -29.59
CA ALA A 752 6.49 -0.24 -28.74
C ALA A 752 6.98 -0.66 -27.34
N ILE A 753 6.07 -0.64 -26.38
CA ILE A 753 6.18 -1.38 -25.11
C ILE A 753 5.48 -2.72 -25.30
N ARG A 754 6.19 -3.81 -25.05
CA ARG A 754 5.66 -5.16 -25.08
C ARG A 754 5.30 -5.60 -23.67
N ILE A 755 4.05 -6.02 -23.50
CA ILE A 755 3.53 -6.56 -22.24
C ILE A 755 3.38 -8.07 -22.40
N TYR A 756 4.14 -8.85 -21.64
CA TYR A 756 4.03 -10.30 -21.60
C TYR A 756 3.13 -10.75 -20.44
N ILE A 757 2.36 -11.81 -20.67
CA ILE A 757 1.53 -12.49 -19.66
C ILE A 757 1.79 -14.00 -19.66
N ASN A 758 1.66 -14.65 -18.49
CA ASN A 758 1.74 -16.10 -18.40
C ASN A 758 0.40 -16.76 -18.78
N THR A 759 0.45 -17.82 -19.58
CA THR A 759 -0.74 -18.60 -19.99
C THR A 759 -0.87 -19.95 -19.29
N GLU A 760 -0.08 -20.18 -18.23
CA GLU A 760 -0.26 -21.33 -17.35
C GLU A 760 -1.60 -21.23 -16.61
N VAL A 761 -2.29 -22.35 -16.45
CA VAL A 761 -3.52 -22.41 -15.63
C VAL A 761 -3.10 -22.60 -14.18
N THR A 762 -3.64 -21.77 -13.29
CA THR A 762 -3.53 -21.94 -11.83
C THR A 762 -4.89 -22.22 -11.21
N ASP A 763 -4.88 -23.07 -10.19
CA ASP A 763 -6.04 -23.39 -9.35
C ASP A 763 -6.08 -22.47 -8.10
N HIS A 764 -5.20 -21.47 -8.02
CA HIS A 764 -5.21 -20.47 -6.96
C HIS A 764 -6.09 -19.27 -7.31
N LYS A 765 -6.64 -18.65 -6.27
CA LYS A 765 -7.49 -17.46 -6.39
C LYS A 765 -7.05 -16.40 -5.39
N LEU A 766 -6.66 -15.24 -5.89
CA LEU A 766 -6.29 -14.07 -5.11
C LEU A 766 -6.92 -12.85 -5.76
N PHE A 767 -7.20 -11.81 -4.97
CA PHE A 767 -7.55 -10.52 -5.53
C PHE A 767 -6.33 -9.88 -6.20
N THR A 768 -6.56 -8.96 -7.15
CA THR A 768 -5.48 -8.24 -7.83
C THR A 768 -4.55 -7.56 -6.83
N LEU A 769 -3.23 -7.72 -7.00
CA LEU A 769 -2.23 -7.15 -6.10
C LEU A 769 -2.27 -5.62 -6.11
N MET A 770 -2.81 -4.99 -7.15
CA MET A 770 -3.01 -3.55 -7.20
C MET A 770 -4.06 -3.02 -6.21
N GLN A 771 -4.81 -3.90 -5.53
CA GLN A 771 -5.68 -3.55 -4.41
C GLN A 771 -5.10 -3.93 -3.04
N ASP A 772 -3.83 -4.36 -2.99
CA ASP A 772 -3.00 -4.30 -1.79
C ASP A 772 -2.21 -2.98 -1.81
N THR A 773 -2.43 -2.13 -0.81
CA THR A 773 -1.91 -0.75 -0.81
C THR A 773 -0.38 -0.70 -0.73
N GLN A 774 0.27 -1.64 -0.04
CA GLN A 774 1.74 -1.71 0.02
C GLN A 774 2.33 -2.06 -1.35
N TYR A 775 1.77 -3.07 -2.01
CA TYR A 775 2.16 -3.44 -3.37
C TYR A 775 1.90 -2.30 -4.36
N ARG A 776 0.72 -1.66 -4.31
CA ARG A 776 0.36 -0.56 -5.20
C ARG A 776 1.23 0.69 -5.02
N CYS A 777 1.60 1.02 -3.78
CA CYS A 777 2.62 2.05 -3.48
C CYS A 777 3.96 1.68 -4.12
N SER A 778 4.33 0.39 -4.09
CA SER A 778 5.55 -0.11 -4.72
C SER A 778 5.58 0.09 -6.22
N MET A 779 4.46 -0.13 -6.90
CA MET A 779 4.36 0.14 -8.33
C MET A 779 4.47 1.64 -8.66
N ALA A 780 4.08 2.53 -7.74
CA ALA A 780 4.24 3.96 -7.90
C ALA A 780 5.71 4.39 -7.83
N TRP A 781 6.49 3.82 -6.90
CA TRP A 781 7.90 4.18 -6.71
C TRP A 781 8.90 3.30 -7.48
N GLN A 782 8.46 2.24 -8.18
CA GLN A 782 9.34 1.30 -8.91
C GLN A 782 10.29 2.02 -9.89
N ASN A 783 9.88 3.16 -10.47
CA ASN A 783 10.71 3.95 -11.39
C ASN A 783 11.86 4.73 -10.72
N ASN A 784 11.96 4.68 -9.38
CA ASN A 784 12.97 5.41 -8.64
C ASN A 784 14.37 4.90 -8.94
N CYS A 785 15.29 5.81 -9.28
CA CYS A 785 16.74 5.60 -9.25
C CYS A 785 17.18 4.21 -9.71
N TYR A 786 17.45 3.29 -8.75
CA TYR A 786 17.69 1.88 -9.03
C TYR A 786 16.44 1.09 -8.65
N ASN A 787 15.62 0.80 -9.66
CA ASN A 787 14.30 0.18 -9.54
C ASN A 787 14.38 -1.11 -8.70
N GLN A 788 13.51 -1.23 -7.69
CA GLN A 788 13.38 -2.44 -6.86
C GLN A 788 12.00 -3.09 -7.07
N PRO A 789 11.86 -4.41 -6.89
CA PRO A 789 10.56 -5.05 -6.93
C PRO A 789 9.69 -4.68 -5.72
N GLY A 790 8.37 -4.73 -5.90
CA GLY A 790 7.38 -4.57 -4.83
C GLY A 790 6.96 -5.90 -4.19
N TYR A 791 6.39 -5.81 -2.99
CA TYR A 791 5.85 -6.95 -2.24
C TYR A 791 4.51 -6.56 -1.61
N PRO A 792 3.53 -7.47 -1.57
CA PRO A 792 2.28 -7.22 -0.86
C PRO A 792 2.49 -7.11 0.66
N SER A 793 1.49 -6.59 1.37
CA SER A 793 1.50 -6.47 2.84
C SER A 793 1.49 -7.82 3.59
N PHE A 794 1.27 -8.92 2.87
CA PHE A 794 1.22 -10.28 3.40
C PHE A 794 2.31 -11.19 2.78
N TYR A 795 2.61 -12.30 3.44
CA TYR A 795 3.50 -13.33 2.90
C TYR A 795 2.91 -14.00 1.64
N TYR A 796 3.57 -13.83 0.49
CA TYR A 796 3.18 -14.42 -0.78
C TYR A 796 4.15 -15.54 -1.15
N GLY A 797 3.78 -16.81 -0.93
CA GLY A 797 4.63 -17.95 -1.25
C GLY A 797 3.84 -19.23 -1.44
N SER A 798 4.48 -20.27 -1.97
CA SER A 798 3.85 -21.58 -2.23
C SER A 798 3.33 -22.30 -0.99
N ASP A 799 3.80 -21.89 0.19
CA ASP A 799 3.42 -22.42 1.50
C ASP A 799 2.67 -21.37 2.36
N MET A 800 2.14 -20.30 1.75
CA MET A 800 1.35 -19.31 2.48
C MET A 800 0.02 -19.87 2.99
N GLU A 801 -0.52 -19.27 4.04
CA GLU A 801 -1.87 -19.55 4.53
C GLU A 801 -2.78 -18.39 4.09
N PHE A 802 -3.81 -18.70 3.30
CA PHE A 802 -4.71 -17.70 2.71
C PHE A 802 -5.48 -16.90 3.76
N GLY A 803 -5.69 -17.49 4.93
CA GLY A 803 -6.31 -16.80 6.06
C GLY A 803 -5.52 -15.63 6.63
N TRP A 804 -4.23 -15.48 6.27
CA TRP A 804 -3.38 -14.33 6.65
C TRP A 804 -3.27 -13.26 5.56
N VAL A 805 -3.82 -13.49 4.37
CA VAL A 805 -3.86 -12.49 3.30
C VAL A 805 -4.69 -11.27 3.73
N LEU A 806 -5.82 -11.49 4.41
CA LEU A 806 -6.63 -10.44 5.04
C LEU A 806 -6.94 -10.86 6.49
N PRO A 807 -6.04 -10.60 7.46
CA PRO A 807 -6.10 -11.17 8.81
C PRO A 807 -7.41 -10.92 9.56
N TYR A 808 -8.05 -9.77 9.31
CA TYR A 808 -9.35 -9.42 9.92
C TYR A 808 -10.46 -10.44 9.60
N MET A 809 -10.35 -11.19 8.49
CA MET A 809 -11.33 -12.21 8.13
C MET A 809 -11.31 -13.44 9.05
N LYS A 810 -10.22 -13.70 9.79
CA LYS A 810 -10.17 -14.78 10.78
C LYS A 810 -11.10 -14.51 11.97
N GLN A 811 -11.40 -13.24 12.26
CA GLN A 811 -12.19 -12.81 13.41
C GLN A 811 -13.34 -11.87 13.04
N LYS A 812 -14.04 -12.15 11.93
CA LYS A 812 -15.25 -11.39 11.56
C LYS A 812 -16.26 -11.38 12.72
N PRO A 813 -16.78 -10.20 13.09
CA PRO A 813 -17.92 -10.10 14.00
C PRO A 813 -19.16 -10.75 13.37
N VAL A 814 -19.89 -11.54 14.17
CA VAL A 814 -21.16 -12.13 13.74
C VAL A 814 -22.32 -11.39 14.40
N LEU A 815 -23.28 -10.96 13.60
CA LEU A 815 -24.54 -10.36 14.05
C LEU A 815 -25.64 -11.43 13.95
N TYR A 816 -25.96 -12.08 15.06
CA TYR A 816 -27.07 -13.02 15.14
C TYR A 816 -28.39 -12.25 15.28
N LEU A 817 -29.34 -12.50 14.39
CA LEU A 817 -30.65 -11.84 14.41
C LEU A 817 -31.73 -12.78 14.93
N ALA A 818 -32.20 -12.52 16.15
CA ALA A 818 -33.38 -13.14 16.72
C ALA A 818 -34.59 -12.22 16.48
N GLY A 819 -35.56 -12.71 15.69
CA GLY A 819 -36.76 -11.92 15.42
C GLY A 819 -37.91 -12.69 14.78
N ASP A 820 -38.85 -11.92 14.24
CA ASP A 820 -40.12 -12.40 13.69
C ASP A 820 -40.17 -12.36 12.15
N SER A 821 -41.38 -12.44 11.58
CA SER A 821 -41.60 -12.44 10.13
C SER A 821 -41.17 -11.15 9.43
N THR A 822 -41.04 -10.03 10.14
CA THR A 822 -40.59 -8.76 9.55
C THR A 822 -39.07 -8.68 9.40
N ALA A 823 -38.34 -9.56 10.08
CA ALA A 823 -36.87 -9.65 10.05
C ALA A 823 -36.34 -10.87 9.29
N GLN A 824 -37.15 -11.92 9.13
CA GLN A 824 -36.80 -13.19 8.47
C GLN A 824 -36.28 -13.02 7.02
N SER A 825 -35.36 -13.90 6.60
CA SER A 825 -35.03 -14.17 5.19
C SER A 825 -36.09 -15.01 4.48
N TYR A 826 -36.54 -14.58 3.30
CA TYR A 826 -37.55 -15.29 2.51
C TYR A 826 -36.98 -15.97 1.26
N ASP A 827 -37.68 -16.99 0.77
CA ASP A 827 -37.29 -17.67 -0.46
C ASP A 827 -37.82 -16.94 -1.70
N CYS A 828 -37.26 -17.24 -2.86
CA CYS A 828 -37.69 -16.64 -4.14
C CYS A 828 -39.19 -16.82 -4.43
N GLY A 829 -39.82 -17.88 -3.91
CA GLY A 829 -41.25 -18.14 -4.06
C GLY A 829 -42.16 -17.22 -3.25
N ASP A 830 -41.66 -16.56 -2.21
CA ASP A 830 -42.43 -15.67 -1.34
C ASP A 830 -42.44 -14.20 -1.84
N ARG A 831 -41.62 -13.91 -2.86
CA ARG A 831 -41.50 -12.56 -3.42
C ARG A 831 -42.84 -11.99 -3.87
N PRO A 832 -43.08 -10.69 -3.70
CA PRO A 832 -42.13 -9.66 -3.26
C PRO A 832 -41.90 -9.56 -1.74
N GLN A 833 -42.28 -10.55 -0.91
CA GLN A 833 -42.07 -10.44 0.55
C GLN A 833 -40.59 -10.60 0.91
N ALA A 834 -40.11 -9.73 1.80
CA ALA A 834 -38.76 -9.79 2.36
C ALA A 834 -38.78 -9.26 3.80
N GLY A 835 -37.83 -9.70 4.61
CA GLY A 835 -37.59 -9.12 5.93
C GLY A 835 -36.42 -8.14 5.89
N TRP A 836 -36.42 -7.14 6.77
CA TRP A 836 -35.31 -6.17 6.82
C TRP A 836 -33.98 -6.84 7.24
N GLY A 837 -34.01 -7.98 7.92
CA GLY A 837 -32.81 -8.74 8.26
C GLY A 837 -32.11 -9.38 7.07
N GLU A 838 -32.85 -9.63 5.99
CA GLU A 838 -32.34 -10.25 4.75
C GLU A 838 -31.36 -9.34 4.01
N LEU A 839 -31.64 -8.04 3.94
CA LEU A 839 -30.84 -7.05 3.22
C LEU A 839 -29.90 -6.26 4.13
N LEU A 840 -29.89 -6.55 5.44
CA LEU A 840 -29.16 -5.77 6.44
C LEU A 840 -27.66 -5.65 6.11
N LEU A 841 -27.02 -6.76 5.72
CA LEU A 841 -25.58 -6.80 5.51
C LEU A 841 -25.13 -5.91 4.35
N SER A 842 -25.90 -5.84 3.26
CA SER A 842 -25.61 -4.98 2.10
C SER A 842 -25.57 -3.48 2.43
N TYR A 843 -26.25 -3.05 3.50
CA TYR A 843 -26.22 -1.66 3.97
C TYR A 843 -25.20 -1.45 5.12
N LEU A 844 -24.88 -2.51 5.87
CA LEU A 844 -23.80 -2.48 6.86
C LEU A 844 -22.43 -2.37 6.21
N ASP A 845 -22.21 -3.08 5.11
CA ASP A 845 -20.96 -3.16 4.37
C ASP A 845 -21.20 -2.92 2.87
N PRO A 846 -21.56 -1.67 2.50
CA PRO A 846 -21.93 -1.34 1.14
C PRO A 846 -20.75 -1.48 0.17
N GLY A 847 -21.03 -1.92 -1.05
CA GLY A 847 -20.01 -2.08 -2.09
C GLY A 847 -19.19 -3.36 -1.99
N THR A 848 -19.45 -4.21 -0.98
CA THR A 848 -18.83 -5.54 -0.85
C THR A 848 -19.82 -6.63 -1.29
N ALA A 849 -19.31 -7.69 -1.92
CA ALA A 849 -20.07 -8.88 -2.27
C ALA A 849 -20.58 -9.58 -1.00
N VAL A 850 -21.86 -9.95 -1.03
CA VAL A 850 -22.53 -10.68 0.05
C VAL A 850 -22.73 -12.12 -0.38
N LYS A 851 -22.01 -13.05 0.23
CA LYS A 851 -22.23 -14.49 0.09
C LYS A 851 -23.41 -14.93 0.96
N ARG A 852 -24.35 -15.68 0.40
CA ARG A 852 -25.49 -16.30 1.07
C ARG A 852 -25.22 -17.78 1.29
N GLY A 853 -25.53 -18.28 2.48
CA GLY A 853 -25.39 -19.68 2.84
C GLY A 853 -26.20 -20.05 4.07
N HIS A 854 -25.84 -21.18 4.67
CA HIS A 854 -26.40 -21.70 5.91
C HIS A 854 -25.26 -22.16 6.81
N ARG A 855 -25.47 -22.13 8.13
CA ARG A 855 -24.57 -22.88 9.03
C ARG A 855 -24.74 -24.38 8.79
N GLU A 856 -23.64 -25.10 8.62
CA GLU A 856 -23.68 -26.55 8.35
C GLU A 856 -24.36 -27.36 9.47
N ASP A 857 -24.28 -26.89 10.72
CA ASP A 857 -24.78 -27.57 11.91
C ASP A 857 -26.07 -26.95 12.49
N CYS A 858 -26.67 -25.96 11.82
CA CYS A 858 -27.92 -25.36 12.30
C CYS A 858 -29.10 -26.33 12.10
N PRO A 859 -29.89 -26.65 13.15
CA PRO A 859 -31.04 -27.53 13.04
C PRO A 859 -32.27 -26.84 12.41
N PHE A 860 -32.20 -25.54 12.11
CA PHE A 860 -33.32 -24.74 11.62
C PHE A 860 -33.09 -24.31 10.17
N GLY A 861 -33.71 -25.01 9.21
CA GLY A 861 -33.54 -24.71 7.78
C GLY A 861 -34.04 -23.35 7.30
N GLN A 862 -34.68 -22.54 8.16
CA GLN A 862 -34.98 -21.14 7.83
C GLN A 862 -33.76 -20.22 7.99
N GLU A 863 -32.82 -20.54 8.89
CA GLU A 863 -31.64 -19.72 9.15
C GLU A 863 -30.95 -19.41 7.84
N VAL A 864 -30.55 -18.17 7.59
CA VAL A 864 -29.72 -17.83 6.43
C VAL A 864 -28.57 -16.97 6.89
N ARG A 865 -27.37 -17.35 6.49
CA ARG A 865 -26.13 -16.66 6.77
C ARG A 865 -25.73 -15.80 5.58
N TYR A 866 -25.48 -14.53 5.84
CA TYR A 866 -24.93 -13.57 4.90
C TYR A 866 -23.52 -13.20 5.34
N GLU A 867 -22.57 -13.19 4.41
CA GLU A 867 -21.16 -12.97 4.72
C GLU A 867 -20.51 -12.04 3.69
N THR A 868 -19.85 -10.99 4.18
CA THR A 868 -18.94 -10.15 3.41
C THR A 868 -17.51 -10.39 3.88
N ARG A 869 -16.52 -9.68 3.31
CA ARG A 869 -15.15 -9.72 3.84
C ARG A 869 -15.06 -9.21 5.29
N HIS A 870 -15.96 -8.35 5.75
CA HIS A 870 -15.83 -7.76 7.10
C HIS A 870 -16.79 -8.35 8.14
N PHE A 871 -18.03 -8.68 7.76
CA PHE A 871 -19.07 -9.07 8.72
C PHE A 871 -19.80 -10.34 8.28
N ILE A 872 -20.43 -10.97 9.26
CA ILE A 872 -21.43 -12.01 9.04
C ILE A 872 -22.74 -11.56 9.69
N VAL A 873 -23.85 -11.61 8.94
CA VAL A 873 -25.21 -11.52 9.49
C VAL A 873 -25.82 -12.90 9.45
N ASP A 874 -26.14 -13.42 10.62
CA ASP A 874 -26.72 -14.74 10.77
C ASP A 874 -28.22 -14.61 11.13
N ASN A 875 -29.06 -14.70 10.11
CA ASN A 875 -30.48 -14.38 10.23
C ASN A 875 -31.30 -15.59 10.71
N CYS A 876 -31.41 -15.70 12.03
CA CYS A 876 -32.18 -16.74 12.70
C CYS A 876 -33.66 -16.38 12.92
N ALA A 877 -34.14 -15.22 12.43
CA ALA A 877 -35.50 -14.73 12.65
C ALA A 877 -36.54 -15.58 11.93
N MET A 878 -37.64 -15.93 12.61
CA MET A 878 -38.62 -16.87 12.06
C MET A 878 -40.05 -16.33 12.11
N ALA A 879 -40.75 -16.48 10.99
CA ALA A 879 -42.12 -16.05 10.83
C ALA A 879 -43.05 -16.70 11.84
N GLY A 880 -43.94 -15.87 12.38
CA GLY A 880 -44.95 -16.27 13.36
C GLY A 880 -44.45 -16.48 14.79
N ARG A 881 -43.15 -16.30 15.06
CA ARG A 881 -42.59 -16.47 16.41
C ARG A 881 -42.68 -15.17 17.21
N SER A 882 -43.00 -15.31 18.48
CA SER A 882 -42.80 -14.31 19.53
C SER A 882 -41.54 -14.61 20.34
N SER A 883 -41.15 -13.69 21.22
CA SER A 883 -40.01 -13.87 22.15
C SER A 883 -40.11 -15.16 22.97
N LYS A 884 -41.33 -15.60 23.29
CA LYS A 884 -41.61 -16.84 24.00
C LYS A 884 -41.43 -18.08 23.12
N THR A 885 -42.11 -18.15 21.98
CA THR A 885 -42.05 -19.36 21.12
C THR A 885 -40.65 -19.60 20.53
N PHE A 886 -39.90 -18.53 20.27
CA PHE A 886 -38.53 -18.62 19.79
C PHE A 886 -37.61 -19.28 20.84
N LEU A 887 -37.82 -18.96 22.12
CA LEU A 887 -37.14 -19.58 23.24
C LEU A 887 -37.56 -21.05 23.41
N GLU A 888 -38.87 -21.34 23.39
CA GLU A 888 -39.41 -22.70 23.57
C GLU A 888 -38.98 -23.68 22.47
N GLU A 889 -38.77 -23.18 21.24
CA GLU A 889 -38.28 -23.98 20.10
C GLU A 889 -36.76 -24.26 20.18
N GLY A 890 -36.03 -23.67 21.13
CA GLY A 890 -34.59 -23.86 21.28
C GLY A 890 -33.73 -23.03 20.32
N ARG A 891 -34.31 -22.03 19.63
CA ARG A 891 -33.56 -21.19 18.68
C ARG A 891 -32.55 -20.28 19.36
N LEU A 892 -32.88 -19.75 20.55
CA LEU A 892 -31.92 -18.98 21.34
C LEU A 892 -30.76 -19.87 21.83
N GLU A 893 -31.04 -21.12 22.19
CA GLU A 893 -30.00 -22.06 22.61
C GLU A 893 -29.05 -22.41 21.46
N ASP A 894 -29.57 -22.50 20.23
CA ASP A 894 -28.76 -22.67 19.04
C ASP A 894 -27.86 -21.45 18.80
N ILE A 895 -28.40 -20.23 18.86
CA ILE A 895 -27.59 -19.00 18.79
C ILE A 895 -26.52 -18.99 19.90
N LYS A 896 -26.90 -19.28 21.14
CA LYS A 896 -26.00 -19.27 22.31
C LYS A 896 -24.81 -20.22 22.16
N ARG A 897 -24.98 -21.37 21.50
CA ARG A 897 -23.89 -22.33 21.24
C ARG A 897 -22.80 -21.77 20.32
N HIS A 898 -23.11 -20.79 19.50
CA HIS A 898 -22.22 -20.24 18.47
C HIS A 898 -21.78 -18.80 18.73
N LEU A 899 -22.46 -18.09 19.64
CA LEU A 899 -22.04 -16.78 20.10
C LEU A 899 -20.65 -16.84 20.74
N LYS A 900 -19.76 -15.94 20.34
CA LYS A 900 -18.44 -15.71 20.93
C LYS A 900 -18.27 -14.25 21.36
N GLU A 901 -17.20 -14.01 22.12
CA GLU A 901 -16.78 -12.67 22.52
C GLU A 901 -16.58 -11.78 21.28
N GLY A 902 -17.20 -10.59 21.27
CA GLY A 902 -17.19 -9.66 20.13
C GLY A 902 -18.34 -9.81 19.12
N ASP A 903 -19.19 -10.84 19.24
CA ASP A 903 -20.41 -10.96 18.43
C ASP A 903 -21.53 -10.06 18.96
N TYR A 904 -22.55 -9.84 18.13
CA TYR A 904 -23.76 -9.10 18.48
C TYR A 904 -25.00 -10.01 18.43
N LEU A 905 -25.87 -9.90 19.42
CA LEU A 905 -27.21 -10.52 19.40
C LEU A 905 -28.27 -9.43 19.22
N LEU A 906 -28.78 -9.31 17.99
CA LEU A 906 -29.86 -8.40 17.64
C LEU A 906 -31.20 -9.05 18.00
N ILE A 907 -31.99 -8.38 18.84
CA ILE A 907 -33.23 -8.93 19.39
C ILE A 907 -34.40 -8.01 19.01
N GLN A 908 -35.26 -8.48 18.11
CA GLN A 908 -36.44 -7.74 17.65
C GLN A 908 -37.70 -8.60 17.77
N PHE A 909 -38.58 -8.24 18.70
CA PHE A 909 -39.88 -8.89 18.91
C PHE A 909 -40.96 -7.86 19.23
N GLY A 910 -42.23 -8.27 19.32
CA GLY A 910 -43.34 -7.37 19.65
C GLY A 910 -44.63 -7.67 18.89
N HIS A 911 -44.56 -7.91 17.57
CA HIS A 911 -45.76 -8.14 16.75
C HIS A 911 -46.56 -9.37 17.19
N ASN A 912 -45.87 -10.51 17.28
CA ASN A 912 -46.50 -11.77 17.65
C ASN A 912 -46.76 -11.86 19.17
N ASP A 913 -45.92 -11.23 19.98
CA ASP A 913 -46.07 -11.09 21.44
C ASP A 913 -47.38 -10.36 21.79
N ALA A 914 -47.75 -9.33 21.00
CA ALA A 914 -48.96 -8.55 21.17
C ALA A 914 -50.25 -9.24 20.68
N SER A 915 -50.17 -10.40 20.02
CA SER A 915 -51.32 -11.10 19.43
C SER A 915 -52.08 -11.93 20.49
N ALA A 916 -52.90 -11.25 21.30
CA ALA A 916 -53.67 -11.86 22.39
C ALA A 916 -54.63 -12.98 21.96
N SER A 917 -55.00 -13.05 20.68
CA SER A 917 -55.85 -14.14 20.15
C SER A 917 -55.13 -15.49 20.06
N ARG A 918 -53.78 -15.48 20.09
CA ARG A 918 -52.92 -16.65 19.92
C ARG A 918 -52.13 -16.92 21.21
N ALA A 919 -52.75 -17.66 22.13
CA ALA A 919 -52.23 -17.91 23.47
C ALA A 919 -50.84 -18.59 23.49
N GLU A 920 -50.51 -19.35 22.45
CA GLU A 920 -49.21 -20.01 22.30
C GLU A 920 -48.06 -19.00 22.20
N ARG A 921 -48.27 -17.88 21.49
CA ARG A 921 -47.25 -16.86 21.21
C ARG A 921 -47.45 -15.55 21.97
N TYR A 922 -48.62 -15.30 22.53
CA TYR A 922 -48.90 -14.09 23.31
C TYR A 922 -48.03 -13.98 24.57
N VAL A 923 -47.47 -12.78 24.80
CA VAL A 923 -46.72 -12.43 26.01
C VAL A 923 -47.29 -11.13 26.56
N PRO A 924 -47.86 -11.08 27.77
CA PRO A 924 -48.31 -9.83 28.36
C PRO A 924 -47.19 -8.79 28.42
N VAL A 925 -47.50 -7.50 28.17
CA VAL A 925 -46.53 -6.39 28.18
C VAL A 925 -45.66 -6.42 29.43
N GLU A 926 -46.28 -6.66 30.59
CA GLU A 926 -45.61 -6.65 31.90
C GLU A 926 -44.64 -7.83 32.10
N GLN A 927 -44.72 -8.88 31.27
CA GLN A 927 -43.83 -10.05 31.29
C GLN A 927 -42.83 -10.04 30.12
N PHE A 928 -42.95 -9.08 29.19
CA PHE A 928 -42.13 -9.04 28.00
C PHE A 928 -40.65 -8.78 28.32
N GLY A 929 -40.38 -7.87 29.27
CA GLY A 929 -39.02 -7.62 29.76
C GLY A 929 -38.35 -8.87 30.35
N ASP A 930 -39.12 -9.70 31.07
CA ASP A 930 -38.61 -10.95 31.66
C ASP A 930 -38.24 -11.98 30.58
N MET A 931 -39.02 -12.05 29.49
CA MET A 931 -38.67 -12.90 28.34
C MET A 931 -37.37 -12.46 27.69
N LEU A 932 -37.21 -11.15 27.45
CA LEU A 932 -36.03 -10.59 26.79
C LEU A 932 -34.76 -10.69 27.66
N GLU A 933 -34.88 -10.71 28.99
CA GLU A 933 -33.74 -10.92 29.90
C GLU A 933 -33.01 -12.25 29.59
N SER A 934 -33.73 -13.28 29.14
CA SER A 934 -33.12 -14.56 28.74
C SER A 934 -32.17 -14.39 27.54
N TYR A 935 -32.52 -13.53 26.59
CA TYR A 935 -31.69 -13.22 25.41
C TYR A 935 -30.47 -12.38 25.81
N VAL A 936 -30.68 -11.36 26.65
CA VAL A 936 -29.60 -10.52 27.18
C VAL A 936 -28.59 -11.37 27.96
N ARG A 937 -29.08 -12.31 28.78
CA ARG A 937 -28.23 -13.26 29.52
C ARG A 937 -27.48 -14.19 28.58
N ALA A 938 -28.14 -14.76 27.56
CA ALA A 938 -27.49 -15.62 26.58
C ALA A 938 -26.29 -14.93 25.90
N ALA A 939 -26.45 -13.65 25.50
CA ALA A 939 -25.35 -12.87 24.94
C ALA A 939 -24.22 -12.63 25.96
N ARG A 940 -24.57 -12.16 27.17
CA ARG A 940 -23.58 -11.85 28.21
C ARG A 940 -22.79 -13.07 28.70
N ASP A 941 -23.43 -14.22 28.83
CA ASP A 941 -22.76 -15.48 29.19
C ASP A 941 -21.66 -15.83 28.19
N CYS A 942 -21.83 -15.44 26.93
CA CYS A 942 -20.85 -15.61 25.85
C CYS A 942 -19.99 -14.36 25.60
N LYS A 943 -20.12 -13.31 26.43
CA LYS A 943 -19.49 -11.99 26.25
C LYS A 943 -19.78 -11.32 24.89
N ALA A 944 -20.91 -11.65 24.28
CA ALA A 944 -21.45 -10.96 23.13
C ALA A 944 -22.28 -9.74 23.56
N VAL A 945 -22.50 -8.80 22.63
CA VAL A 945 -23.23 -7.56 22.88
C VAL A 945 -24.71 -7.72 22.51
N PRO A 946 -25.64 -7.75 23.48
CA PRO A 946 -27.06 -7.76 23.18
C PRO A 946 -27.54 -6.38 22.73
N VAL A 947 -28.28 -6.32 21.63
CA VAL A 947 -28.86 -5.09 21.08
C VAL A 947 -30.37 -5.28 21.00
N LEU A 948 -31.13 -4.46 21.72
CA LEU A 948 -32.59 -4.49 21.66
C LEU A 948 -33.08 -3.55 20.56
N LEU A 949 -33.92 -4.06 19.66
CA LEU A 949 -34.59 -3.27 18.62
C LEU A 949 -36.11 -3.38 18.83
N SER A 950 -36.79 -2.24 18.98
CA SER A 950 -38.26 -2.25 19.00
C SER A 950 -38.80 -2.75 17.65
N SER A 951 -39.95 -3.41 17.65
CA SER A 951 -40.59 -3.86 16.41
C SER A 951 -40.83 -2.69 15.45
N ILE A 952 -40.63 -2.93 14.16
CA ILE A 952 -40.94 -1.94 13.11
C ILE A 952 -42.40 -1.47 13.20
N CYS A 953 -42.69 -0.28 12.69
CA CYS A 953 -44.07 0.19 12.64
C CYS A 953 -44.91 -0.61 11.63
N LEU A 954 -46.21 -0.74 11.92
CA LEU A 954 -47.20 -1.26 10.96
C LEU A 954 -47.62 -0.17 9.98
N TYR A 955 -48.15 -0.55 8.81
CA TYR A 955 -48.62 0.42 7.81
C TYR A 955 -49.65 1.40 8.41
N PRO A 956 -49.43 2.72 8.32
CA PRO A 956 -50.26 3.72 8.98
C PRO A 956 -51.59 3.92 8.22
N CYS A 957 -52.62 3.15 8.58
CA CYS A 957 -53.96 3.28 8.00
C CYS A 957 -55.09 3.06 9.01
N ARG A 958 -56.28 3.60 8.69
CA ARG A 958 -57.49 3.45 9.49
C ARG A 958 -57.91 1.99 9.70
N GLU A 959 -57.57 1.10 8.78
CA GLU A 959 -57.86 -0.34 8.91
C GLU A 959 -56.94 -1.03 9.93
N ASN A 960 -55.82 -0.41 10.27
CA ASN A 960 -54.96 -0.77 11.41
C ASN A 960 -55.35 0.00 12.69
N GLU A 961 -56.53 0.62 12.75
CA GLU A 961 -57.11 1.22 13.97
C GLU A 961 -58.28 0.36 14.52
N GLU A 962 -58.66 -0.72 13.83
CA GLU A 962 -59.77 -1.62 14.21
C GLU A 962 -59.31 -3.11 14.23
N GLY A 963 -60.02 -3.95 14.99
CA GLY A 963 -59.73 -5.39 15.09
C GLY A 963 -58.41 -5.72 15.80
N GLU A 964 -57.90 -6.95 15.59
CA GLU A 964 -56.68 -7.43 16.27
C GLU A 964 -55.43 -6.64 15.87
N LYS A 965 -55.31 -6.23 14.60
CA LYS A 965 -54.16 -5.45 14.12
C LYS A 965 -54.09 -4.07 14.77
N GLY A 966 -55.23 -3.41 14.95
CA GLY A 966 -55.28 -2.14 15.70
C GLY A 966 -54.95 -2.30 17.18
N ALA A 967 -55.36 -3.41 17.80
CA ALA A 967 -54.97 -3.72 19.17
C ALA A 967 -53.46 -3.96 19.31
N ILE A 968 -52.84 -4.67 18.35
CA ILE A 968 -51.39 -4.86 18.27
C ILE A 968 -50.69 -3.52 18.10
N ALA A 969 -51.07 -2.74 17.08
CA ALA A 969 -50.49 -1.42 16.80
C ALA A 969 -50.50 -0.49 18.02
N ALA A 970 -51.61 -0.45 18.76
CA ALA A 970 -51.75 0.34 19.97
C ALA A 970 -50.89 -0.17 21.15
N ALA A 971 -50.54 -1.46 21.15
CA ALA A 971 -49.74 -2.08 22.20
C ALA A 971 -48.23 -1.96 21.93
N LEU A 972 -47.77 -1.94 20.67
CA LEU A 972 -46.34 -1.90 20.30
C LEU A 972 -45.54 -0.79 21.04
N PRO A 973 -46.04 0.46 21.20
CA PRO A 973 -45.32 1.48 21.97
C PRO A 973 -45.08 1.09 23.44
N ARG A 974 -45.98 0.30 24.04
CA ARG A 974 -45.80 -0.21 25.40
C ARG A 974 -44.75 -1.32 25.45
N TYR A 975 -44.72 -2.20 24.45
CA TYR A 975 -43.66 -3.22 24.34
C TYR A 975 -42.28 -2.56 24.13
N ALA A 976 -42.20 -1.53 23.27
CA ALA A 976 -41.00 -0.74 23.04
C ALA A 976 -40.51 -0.03 24.33
N GLU A 977 -41.44 0.53 25.12
CA GLU A 977 -41.11 1.13 26.42
C GLU A 977 -40.56 0.11 27.42
N GLU A 978 -41.11 -1.11 27.47
CA GLU A 978 -40.55 -2.18 28.32
C GLU A 978 -39.17 -2.65 27.83
N MET A 979 -38.93 -2.73 26.51
CA MET A 979 -37.58 -2.95 25.96
C MET A 979 -36.60 -1.85 26.38
N ARG A 980 -37.01 -0.57 26.26
CA ARG A 980 -36.18 0.58 26.63
C ARG A 980 -35.83 0.53 28.11
N ARG A 981 -36.78 0.22 28.98
CA ARG A 981 -36.55 0.07 30.43
C ARG A 981 -35.60 -1.08 30.74
N LEU A 982 -35.73 -2.21 30.06
CA LEU A 982 -34.76 -3.31 30.17
C LEU A 982 -33.37 -2.85 29.72
N ALA A 983 -33.27 -2.19 28.56
CA ALA A 983 -32.00 -1.69 28.04
C ALA A 983 -31.31 -0.73 29.01
N GLU A 984 -32.06 0.22 29.58
CA GLU A 984 -31.56 1.18 30.57
C GLU A 984 -31.16 0.49 31.88
N ARG A 985 -31.93 -0.49 32.33
CA ARG A 985 -31.63 -1.27 33.54
C ARG A 985 -30.35 -2.08 33.38
N GLU A 986 -30.19 -2.71 32.22
CA GLU A 986 -29.03 -3.55 31.93
C GLU A 986 -27.83 -2.74 31.43
N GLY A 987 -28.02 -1.49 30.97
CA GLY A 987 -26.96 -0.69 30.36
C GLY A 987 -26.52 -1.21 28.99
N ILE A 988 -27.47 -1.68 28.18
CA ILE A 988 -27.21 -2.25 26.85
C ILE A 988 -27.78 -1.36 25.72
N PRO A 989 -27.28 -1.47 24.48
CA PRO A 989 -27.82 -0.70 23.36
C PRO A 989 -29.30 -0.96 23.08
N TYR A 990 -30.06 0.12 22.86
CA TYR A 990 -31.45 0.09 22.40
C TYR A 990 -31.62 0.97 21.17
N ILE A 991 -32.24 0.41 20.14
CA ILE A 991 -32.65 1.12 18.93
C ILE A 991 -34.17 1.17 18.92
N ASP A 992 -34.72 2.39 19.00
CA ASP A 992 -36.17 2.59 18.87
C ASP A 992 -36.61 2.52 17.40
N PHE A 993 -36.46 1.35 16.81
CA PHE A 993 -36.62 1.12 15.38
C PHE A 993 -38.08 1.31 14.92
N GLY A 994 -39.05 1.04 15.78
CA GLY A 994 -40.46 1.39 15.56
C GLY A 994 -40.68 2.89 15.38
N THR A 995 -40.03 3.73 16.20
CA THR A 995 -40.09 5.19 16.03
C THR A 995 -39.33 5.66 14.79
N VAL A 996 -38.14 5.10 14.52
CA VAL A 996 -37.33 5.44 13.34
C VAL A 996 -38.10 5.17 12.05
N THR A 997 -38.63 3.95 11.90
CA THR A 997 -39.46 3.57 10.75
C THR A 997 -40.76 4.38 10.70
N GLY A 998 -41.41 4.61 11.85
CA GLY A 998 -42.64 5.38 11.93
C GLY A 998 -42.47 6.86 11.58
N ASN A 999 -41.30 7.46 11.78
CA ASN A 999 -41.02 8.82 11.37
C ASN A 999 -40.81 8.92 9.85
N LEU A 1000 -40.07 7.98 9.26
CA LEU A 1000 -39.96 7.88 7.80
C LEU A 1000 -41.34 7.81 7.13
N LEU A 1001 -42.23 6.93 7.61
CA LEU A 1001 -43.55 6.76 7.00
C LEU A 1001 -44.45 8.00 7.09
N LYS A 1002 -44.19 8.93 8.03
CA LYS A 1002 -44.94 10.20 8.11
C LYS A 1002 -44.52 11.20 7.04
N GLU A 1003 -43.30 11.07 6.52
CA GLU A 1003 -42.74 11.96 5.51
C GLU A 1003 -43.10 11.50 4.08
N LEU A 1004 -43.47 10.23 3.92
CA LEU A 1004 -43.85 9.63 2.65
C LEU A 1004 -45.34 9.85 2.32
N SER A 1005 -45.64 9.86 1.02
CA SER A 1005 -47.01 9.79 0.55
C SER A 1005 -47.65 8.43 0.85
N ARG A 1006 -48.98 8.36 0.79
CA ARG A 1006 -49.71 7.10 0.98
C ARG A 1006 -49.37 6.04 -0.05
N GLU A 1007 -49.01 6.45 -1.27
CA GLU A 1007 -48.68 5.56 -2.38
C GLU A 1007 -47.29 4.94 -2.15
N GLU A 1008 -46.29 5.76 -1.84
CA GLU A 1008 -44.94 5.30 -1.47
C GLU A 1008 -44.99 4.35 -0.26
N THR A 1009 -45.72 4.75 0.79
CA THR A 1009 -45.86 3.91 1.99
C THR A 1009 -46.57 2.58 1.68
N ALA A 1010 -47.49 2.54 0.71
CA ALA A 1010 -48.17 1.31 0.33
C ALA A 1010 -47.24 0.36 -0.44
N GLY A 1011 -46.28 0.91 -1.21
CA GLY A 1011 -45.26 0.14 -1.90
C GLY A 1011 -44.37 -0.68 -0.97
N TYR A 1012 -44.18 -0.23 0.28
CA TYR A 1012 -43.29 -0.86 1.25
C TYR A 1012 -43.89 -2.06 1.99
N TYR A 1013 -45.21 -2.27 1.91
CA TYR A 1013 -45.89 -3.32 2.65
C TYR A 1013 -46.66 -4.26 1.72
N ARG A 1014 -46.76 -5.53 2.11
CA ARG A 1014 -47.69 -6.49 1.49
C ARG A 1014 -49.14 -6.08 1.78
N GLU A 1015 -50.07 -6.71 1.07
CA GLU A 1015 -51.51 -6.48 1.24
C GLU A 1015 -52.01 -6.67 2.69
N ASP A 1016 -51.29 -7.47 3.48
CA ASP A 1016 -51.61 -7.67 4.89
C ASP A 1016 -51.15 -6.54 5.82
N LYS A 1017 -50.46 -5.52 5.31
CA LYS A 1017 -50.11 -4.29 6.03
C LYS A 1017 -49.18 -4.49 7.23
N VAL A 1018 -48.52 -5.65 7.30
CA VAL A 1018 -47.57 -6.04 8.35
C VAL A 1018 -46.23 -6.41 7.73
N HIS A 1019 -46.23 -7.31 6.74
CA HIS A 1019 -44.99 -7.76 6.11
C HIS A 1019 -44.51 -6.76 5.07
N LEU A 1020 -43.20 -6.69 4.90
CA LEU A 1020 -42.57 -5.76 3.96
C LEU A 1020 -42.50 -6.37 2.56
N THR A 1021 -42.49 -5.50 1.56
CA THR A 1021 -41.98 -5.84 0.23
C THR A 1021 -40.44 -5.80 0.22
N GLU A 1022 -39.78 -6.27 -0.85
CA GLU A 1022 -38.33 -6.10 -1.03
C GLU A 1022 -37.89 -4.64 -0.92
N GLU A 1023 -38.65 -3.73 -1.52
CA GLU A 1023 -38.39 -2.29 -1.43
C GLU A 1023 -38.50 -1.78 0.00
N GLY A 1024 -39.59 -2.13 0.71
CA GLY A 1024 -39.78 -1.74 2.11
C GLY A 1024 -38.72 -2.35 3.04
N ALA A 1025 -38.34 -3.60 2.81
CA ALA A 1025 -37.26 -4.27 3.52
C ALA A 1025 -35.94 -3.53 3.32
N GLY A 1026 -35.56 -3.19 2.07
CA GLY A 1026 -34.32 -2.48 1.78
C GLY A 1026 -34.23 -1.13 2.48
N VAL A 1027 -35.32 -0.35 2.46
CA VAL A 1027 -35.37 0.94 3.16
C VAL A 1027 -35.22 0.76 4.68
N PHE A 1028 -35.87 -0.25 5.25
CA PHE A 1028 -35.82 -0.51 6.69
C PHE A 1028 -34.46 -1.08 7.10
N SER A 1029 -33.84 -1.93 6.27
CA SER A 1029 -32.47 -2.41 6.43
C SER A 1029 -31.46 -1.27 6.44
N CYS A 1030 -31.62 -0.27 5.55
CA CYS A 1030 -30.78 0.92 5.52
C CYS A 1030 -30.85 1.68 6.86
N LEU A 1031 -32.06 1.93 7.37
CA LEU A 1031 -32.27 2.59 8.66
C LEU A 1031 -31.70 1.76 9.83
N ALA A 1032 -31.85 0.44 9.80
CA ALA A 1032 -31.27 -0.45 10.80
C ALA A 1032 -29.74 -0.41 10.76
N ALA A 1033 -29.15 -0.49 9.57
CA ALA A 1033 -27.71 -0.41 9.36
C ALA A 1033 -27.12 0.92 9.85
N GLU A 1034 -27.77 2.06 9.55
CA GLU A 1034 -27.34 3.38 10.06
C GLU A 1034 -27.37 3.47 11.60
N ALA A 1035 -28.38 2.87 12.23
CA ALA A 1035 -28.48 2.82 13.68
C ALA A 1035 -27.42 1.87 14.27
N LEU A 1036 -27.21 0.71 13.65
CA LEU A 1036 -26.24 -0.29 14.09
C LEU A 1036 -24.80 0.16 13.92
N LYS A 1037 -24.46 0.86 12.82
CA LYS A 1037 -23.13 1.49 12.65
C LYS A 1037 -22.78 2.39 13.82
N LYS A 1038 -23.76 3.12 14.40
CA LYS A 1038 -23.56 3.94 15.61
C LYS A 1038 -23.38 3.11 16.88
N VAL A 1039 -24.05 1.96 17.00
CA VAL A 1039 -23.88 1.04 18.13
C VAL A 1039 -22.51 0.38 18.06
N ILE A 1040 -22.17 -0.19 16.91
CA ILE A 1040 -20.88 -0.80 16.60
C ILE A 1040 -19.76 0.23 16.81
N ALA A 1041 -19.91 1.48 16.36
CA ALA A 1041 -18.91 2.52 16.59
C ALA A 1041 -18.85 3.10 18.03
N ARG A 1042 -19.87 2.85 18.87
CA ARG A 1042 -19.89 3.30 20.28
C ARG A 1042 -19.33 2.26 21.23
N ASP A 1043 -19.54 0.98 20.94
CA ASP A 1043 -18.88 -0.15 21.60
C ASP A 1043 -17.35 -0.10 21.42
N LYS A 1044 -16.92 0.66 20.40
CA LYS A 1044 -15.53 0.93 20.06
C LYS A 1044 -14.91 2.15 20.77
N ARG A 1045 -15.62 2.79 21.69
CA ARG A 1045 -15.12 3.94 22.48
C ARG A 1045 -15.23 3.64 23.96
#